data_AF-A0A413B7S4-F1
#
_entry.id   AF-A0A413B7S4-F1
#
_cell.length_a   1.000
_cell.length_b   1.000
_cell.length_c   1.000
_cell.angle_alpha   90.00
_cell.angle_beta   90.00
_cell.angle_gamma   90.00
#
_symmetry.space_group_name_H-M   'P 1'
#
loop_
_entity.id
_entity.type
_entity.pdbx_description
1 polymer ?
#
loop_
_entity_poly.entity_id
_entity_poly.type
_entity_poly.pdbx_seq_one_letter_code
_entity_poly.pdbx_strand_id
1 'polypeptide(L)'
;MKKLYLSILFLLAGVGSVFSQDVEQAVRERLQAFFQTYIPVNVNIGTCRLDSVLIDFHRKTIRIYADNTFSYQPFRPETVNRIYRDIKAILPGPVTYFDITVFTDGHSINELIPNTYRNGKKDKSRLFTDIHYKDAPWVTRTSRPFEITRGLEGRHIALWQSHGKYYINNKDKWGWQRPRLFCTSEDQFIQSFILPYLIPMLENAGANVFTPRERDTQKQEIIVDNDDNRNTTNSLYLEVKSRKAQWEKTALPGFAQQKRIYTEGENPFHDGTARFAQTEKKKNKAFAEWVPDIPETGEYAVYVSYQSLPNSVSDAKYLVFHNGGVAEFKVNQRIGGGTWVYLGTFTFDKGSNDYGMVVLSNESREKGVVCADAVRFGGGMGNIARGGQVSGLPRYLEGARYSAQWAGMPYPVYAGYKGQNDLSDDINVRSRTINYLSGGSVFNPKEPGLGVPLEMSMALHSDAGFRTDDRIVGTLGIYTTHFNDGKLAAGTNRYASRDLADLFLTRLQQDIRSTFNADWTRRSMWNRNYSETRLPAVPSTIVELLSHQNFADMRLGHDPKFKFTASRALYKSILQYICTQHNKEYVVQPLPVNNFSVRFGKKKNTLELSWQGVDDPLEPTATPREYIVYTRIGRGGFDNGVRVSNPFHTLKIEPGIVYSFKVTAVNRGGESFPSEILAAYKSKHEKARVLIINGFDRISSPAVINTPDEAGFDLTKDPGVPYLYDISLCGSQLNFDRKEAGKRLGESGNEYEGIKITGNTFDYPFIHGKAIQAVGSYSFTSCSDEAVENGSVALEEYPIADYILGLEKTDGNLSRATYYKTFSSSMQRALTAYCRSGGNLLVSGAYIGSDMNDSQGNREFTQNILKYRFDSSLQVSGEHIGIQGLGRILSIPRLPNERAYPVTTPDCIRPMATAFPVMTYTGRNLPAAVAYKGNDYRTFIMSFPFESIREEAGRTAVMASILHFFSADNAGVHRE
;
A
#
# COMPACT_ATOMS: atom_id res chain seq x y z
N MET A 1 31.37 -82.77 22.40
CA MET A 1 31.32 -81.72 21.36
C MET A 1 30.12 -80.75 21.45
N LYS A 2 28.93 -81.13 21.96
CA LYS A 2 27.75 -80.21 22.02
C LYS A 2 27.81 -79.05 23.05
N LYS A 3 28.64 -79.12 24.11
CA LYS A 3 28.73 -78.05 25.13
C LYS A 3 29.70 -76.90 24.78
N LEU A 4 30.62 -77.10 23.84
CA LEU A 4 31.61 -76.08 23.45
C LEU A 4 31.02 -75.06 22.45
N TYR A 5 30.05 -75.48 21.61
CA TYR A 5 29.39 -74.60 20.65
C TYR A 5 28.38 -73.62 21.30
N LEU A 6 27.77 -73.98 22.43
CA LEU A 6 26.81 -73.10 23.13
C LEU A 6 27.51 -71.95 23.86
N SER A 7 28.69 -72.18 24.44
CA SER A 7 29.49 -71.15 25.12
C SER A 7 30.14 -70.16 24.16
N ILE A 8 30.54 -70.61 22.96
CA ILE A 8 31.03 -69.73 21.89
C ILE A 8 29.89 -68.88 21.30
N LEU A 9 28.65 -69.41 21.23
CA LEU A 9 27.48 -68.63 20.79
C LEU A 9 27.09 -67.52 21.80
N PHE A 10 27.19 -67.78 23.11
CA PHE A 10 26.92 -66.78 24.15
C PHE A 10 28.02 -65.72 24.26
N LEU A 11 29.29 -66.07 24.01
CA LEU A 11 30.39 -65.08 23.91
C LEU A 11 30.31 -64.24 22.62
N LEU A 12 29.92 -64.82 21.48
CA LEU A 12 29.69 -64.07 20.24
C LEU A 12 28.46 -63.14 20.33
N ALA A 13 27.40 -63.56 21.04
CA ALA A 13 26.23 -62.72 21.29
C ALA A 13 26.54 -61.56 22.26
N GLY A 14 27.36 -61.78 23.28
CA GLY A 14 27.80 -60.75 24.23
C GLY A 14 28.78 -59.73 23.64
N VAL A 15 29.67 -60.14 22.71
CA VAL A 15 30.58 -59.23 22.01
C VAL A 15 29.84 -58.39 20.95
N GLY A 16 28.83 -58.97 20.29
CA GLY A 16 27.95 -58.23 19.36
C GLY A 16 27.08 -57.18 20.04
N SER A 17 26.58 -57.44 21.26
CA SER A 17 25.75 -56.48 22.00
C SER A 17 26.56 -55.30 22.55
N VAL A 18 27.79 -55.53 23.01
CA VAL A 18 28.68 -54.45 23.51
C VAL A 18 29.15 -53.57 22.35
N PHE A 19 29.57 -54.16 21.22
CA PHE A 19 29.97 -53.41 20.03
C PHE A 19 28.81 -52.57 19.44
N SER A 20 27.57 -53.09 19.49
CA SER A 20 26.38 -52.36 19.04
C SER A 20 26.03 -51.17 19.95
N GLN A 21 26.20 -51.32 21.28
CA GLN A 21 25.97 -50.25 22.25
C GLN A 21 27.01 -49.11 22.12
N ASP A 22 28.28 -49.44 21.89
CA ASP A 22 29.34 -48.44 21.67
C ASP A 22 29.11 -47.64 20.38
N VAL A 23 28.67 -48.30 19.29
CA VAL A 23 28.35 -47.64 18.03
C VAL A 23 27.12 -46.74 18.17
N GLU A 24 26.08 -47.17 18.89
CA GLU A 24 24.88 -46.37 19.13
C GLU A 24 25.17 -45.11 19.96
N GLN A 25 25.96 -45.25 21.02
CA GLN A 25 26.40 -44.13 21.84
C GLN A 25 27.25 -43.13 21.02
N ALA A 26 28.21 -43.62 20.23
CA ALA A 26 29.04 -42.79 19.37
C ALA A 26 28.20 -42.05 18.30
N VAL A 27 27.19 -42.70 17.71
CA VAL A 27 26.25 -42.05 16.77
C VAL A 27 25.51 -40.93 17.48
N ARG A 28 24.97 -41.19 18.68
CA ARG A 28 24.20 -40.20 19.45
C ARG A 28 25.04 -38.98 19.80
N GLU A 29 26.26 -39.16 20.29
CA GLU A 29 27.17 -38.06 20.65
C GLU A 29 27.54 -37.18 19.45
N ARG A 30 27.87 -37.79 18.31
CA ARG A 30 28.21 -37.05 17.09
C ARG A 30 27.02 -36.28 16.53
N LEU A 31 25.83 -36.88 16.52
CA LEU A 31 24.60 -36.21 16.11
C LEU A 31 24.22 -35.08 17.07
N GLN A 32 24.37 -35.29 18.38
CA GLN A 32 24.14 -34.26 19.39
C GLN A 32 25.04 -33.04 19.12
N ALA A 33 26.34 -33.26 18.90
CA ALA A 33 27.30 -32.21 18.58
C ALA A 33 26.96 -31.50 17.26
N PHE A 34 26.56 -32.25 16.23
CA PHE A 34 26.10 -31.71 14.96
C PHE A 34 24.94 -30.74 15.13
N PHE A 35 23.85 -31.14 15.79
CA PHE A 35 22.68 -30.27 15.94
C PHE A 35 22.96 -29.06 16.84
N GLN A 36 23.80 -29.20 17.87
CA GLN A 36 24.18 -28.09 18.75
C GLN A 36 25.03 -27.02 18.04
N THR A 37 25.83 -27.43 17.05
CA THR A 37 26.73 -26.54 16.29
C THR A 37 26.20 -26.20 14.89
N TYR A 38 25.05 -26.75 14.50
CA TYR A 38 24.45 -26.52 13.19
C TYR A 38 24.02 -25.05 13.03
N ILE A 39 24.57 -24.40 12.01
CA ILE A 39 24.21 -23.03 11.62
C ILE A 39 23.58 -23.09 10.23
N PRO A 40 22.27 -22.82 10.10
CA PRO A 40 21.63 -22.79 8.79
C PRO A 40 22.08 -21.56 7.99
N VAL A 41 22.03 -21.69 6.66
CA VAL A 41 22.40 -20.60 5.75
C VAL A 41 21.30 -19.56 5.70
N ASN A 42 21.66 -18.28 5.84
CA ASN A 42 20.78 -17.11 5.65
C ASN A 42 19.52 -17.05 6.54
N VAL A 43 19.51 -17.74 7.68
CA VAL A 43 18.39 -17.70 8.65
C VAL A 43 18.89 -17.80 10.08
N ASN A 44 18.21 -17.15 11.01
CA ASN A 44 18.43 -17.33 12.44
C ASN A 44 17.31 -18.17 13.08
N ILE A 45 17.63 -19.41 13.47
CA ILE A 45 16.70 -20.34 14.14
C ILE A 45 17.04 -20.62 15.61
N GLY A 46 18.15 -20.08 16.13
CA GLY A 46 18.69 -20.49 17.44
C GLY A 46 19.39 -21.85 17.40
N THR A 47 19.63 -22.44 18.58
CA THR A 47 20.35 -23.71 18.75
C THR A 47 19.39 -24.90 18.61
N CYS A 48 19.75 -25.86 17.76
CA CYS A 48 18.98 -27.10 17.58
C CYS A 48 19.47 -28.20 18.53
N ARG A 49 18.63 -29.21 18.74
CA ARG A 49 18.96 -30.36 19.60
C ARG A 49 18.57 -31.67 18.92
N LEU A 50 19.31 -32.73 19.25
CA LEU A 50 18.88 -34.09 18.96
C LEU A 50 17.87 -34.52 20.03
N ASP A 51 16.68 -34.95 19.62
CA ASP A 51 15.68 -35.52 20.53
C ASP A 51 15.92 -37.02 20.72
N SER A 52 16.00 -37.76 19.62
CA SER A 52 16.25 -39.20 19.66
C SER A 52 16.86 -39.71 18.34
N VAL A 53 17.45 -40.91 18.39
CA VAL A 53 17.93 -41.63 17.21
C VAL A 53 17.50 -43.08 17.33
N LEU A 54 17.02 -43.68 16.24
CA LEU A 54 16.69 -45.10 16.15
C LEU A 54 17.56 -45.73 15.06
N ILE A 55 18.33 -46.74 15.42
CA ILE A 55 19.22 -47.46 14.50
C ILE A 55 18.67 -48.88 14.32
N ASP A 56 18.37 -49.25 13.08
CA ASP A 56 18.00 -50.62 12.71
C ASP A 56 19.13 -51.24 11.90
N PHE A 57 19.93 -52.08 12.57
CA PHE A 57 21.06 -52.77 11.97
C PHE A 57 20.65 -53.86 10.97
N HIS A 58 19.45 -54.43 11.12
CA HIS A 58 18.95 -55.45 10.20
C HIS A 58 18.51 -54.84 8.88
N ARG A 59 17.74 -53.75 8.95
CA ARG A 59 17.27 -53.01 7.77
C ARG A 59 18.31 -52.04 7.22
N LYS A 60 19.41 -51.81 7.94
CA LYS A 60 20.45 -50.83 7.63
C LYS A 60 19.86 -49.42 7.49
N THR A 61 19.06 -48.99 8.46
CA THR A 61 18.42 -47.67 8.46
C THR A 61 18.70 -46.90 9.76
N ILE A 62 18.79 -45.58 9.66
CA ILE A 62 18.87 -44.66 10.81
C ILE A 62 17.74 -43.64 10.71
N ARG A 63 16.93 -43.51 11.76
CA ARG A 63 15.92 -42.47 11.91
C ARG A 63 16.39 -41.48 12.97
N ILE A 64 16.64 -40.24 12.57
CA ILE A 64 17.18 -39.18 13.41
C ILE A 64 16.04 -38.20 13.69
N TYR A 65 15.77 -37.89 14.95
CA TYR A 65 14.73 -36.95 15.35
C TYR A 65 15.39 -35.72 15.98
N ALA A 66 15.29 -34.59 15.29
CA ALA A 66 15.72 -33.29 15.78
C ALA A 66 14.53 -32.52 16.35
N ASP A 67 14.82 -31.64 17.31
CA ASP A 67 13.82 -30.78 17.93
C ASP A 67 13.10 -29.87 16.93
N ASN A 68 11.96 -29.32 17.33
CA ASN A 68 11.13 -28.49 16.45
C ASN A 68 11.87 -27.24 15.95
N THR A 69 12.88 -26.76 16.67
CA THR A 69 13.74 -25.64 16.26
C THR A 69 14.37 -25.88 14.89
N PHE A 70 14.77 -27.12 14.60
CA PHE A 70 15.35 -27.49 13.32
C PHE A 70 14.38 -27.30 12.13
N SER A 71 13.06 -27.36 12.37
CA SER A 71 12.02 -27.15 11.35
C SER A 71 11.82 -25.69 10.93
N TYR A 72 12.34 -24.74 11.72
CA TYR A 72 12.11 -23.29 11.55
C TYR A 72 12.96 -22.66 10.44
N GLN A 73 13.79 -23.45 9.77
CA GLN A 73 14.58 -23.03 8.61
C GLN A 73 13.86 -23.32 7.29
N PRO A 74 14.18 -22.59 6.20
CA PRO A 74 13.73 -22.97 4.88
C PRO A 74 14.41 -24.28 4.44
N PHE A 75 13.61 -25.25 3.99
CA PHE A 75 14.15 -26.44 3.32
C PHE A 75 14.02 -26.30 1.81
N ARG A 76 15.12 -26.56 1.12
CA ARG A 76 15.24 -26.61 -0.34
C ARG A 76 15.94 -27.93 -0.69
N PRO A 77 15.76 -28.47 -1.91
CA PRO A 77 16.42 -29.72 -2.32
C PRO A 77 17.94 -29.71 -2.03
N GLU A 78 18.61 -28.59 -2.29
CA GLU A 78 20.05 -28.42 -2.11
C GLU A 78 20.44 -28.42 -0.62
N THR A 79 19.69 -27.69 0.21
CA THR A 79 19.90 -27.63 1.66
C THR A 79 19.66 -28.98 2.31
N VAL A 80 18.60 -29.69 1.91
CA VAL A 80 18.28 -31.02 2.44
C VAL A 80 19.36 -32.03 2.06
N ASN A 81 19.79 -32.06 0.80
CA ASN A 81 20.89 -32.92 0.34
C ASN A 81 22.19 -32.63 1.09
N ARG A 82 22.50 -31.35 1.34
CA ARG A 82 23.65 -30.95 2.17
C ARG A 82 23.55 -31.52 3.58
N ILE A 83 22.42 -31.35 4.27
CA ILE A 83 22.22 -31.88 5.63
C ILE A 83 22.46 -33.39 5.68
N TYR A 84 21.88 -34.16 4.74
CA TYR A 84 22.09 -35.60 4.67
C TYR A 84 23.55 -35.98 4.46
N ARG A 85 24.25 -35.27 3.57
CA ARG A 85 25.67 -35.50 3.31
C ARG A 85 26.52 -35.19 4.54
N ASP A 86 26.26 -34.06 5.19
CA ASP A 86 27.05 -33.60 6.35
C ASP A 86 26.83 -34.55 7.54
N ILE A 87 25.60 -35.03 7.77
CA ILE A 87 25.31 -36.09 8.74
C ILE A 87 26.05 -37.39 8.37
N LYS A 88 25.99 -37.82 7.10
CA LYS A 88 26.65 -39.06 6.67
C LYS A 88 28.16 -39.02 6.89
N ALA A 89 28.79 -37.84 6.73
CA ALA A 89 30.22 -37.64 6.91
C ALA A 89 30.68 -37.78 8.38
N ILE A 90 29.81 -37.50 9.34
CA ILE A 90 30.15 -37.60 10.77
C ILE A 90 29.82 -38.97 11.38
N LEU A 91 28.99 -39.80 10.75
CA LEU A 91 28.65 -41.12 11.30
C LEU A 91 29.86 -42.07 11.32
N PRO A 92 30.01 -42.94 12.34
CA PRO A 92 31.05 -43.96 12.37
C PRO A 92 30.78 -45.10 11.38
N GLY A 93 31.83 -45.75 10.86
CA GLY A 93 31.68 -47.05 10.19
C GLY A 93 31.29 -48.12 11.21
N PRO A 94 30.34 -49.05 10.94
CA PRO A 94 29.71 -49.42 9.66
C PRO A 94 28.41 -48.68 9.29
N VAL A 95 27.86 -47.85 10.18
CA VAL A 95 26.53 -47.25 10.00
C VAL A 95 26.51 -46.06 9.03
N THR A 96 27.66 -45.53 8.61
CA THR A 96 27.80 -44.57 7.51
C THR A 96 27.12 -45.03 6.21
N TYR A 97 26.96 -46.33 5.98
CA TYR A 97 26.33 -46.89 4.78
C TYR A 97 24.82 -47.14 4.92
N PHE A 98 24.23 -46.81 6.08
CA PHE A 98 22.80 -47.00 6.32
C PHE A 98 21.98 -45.90 5.64
N ASP A 99 20.73 -46.21 5.32
CA ASP A 99 19.78 -45.23 4.80
C ASP A 99 19.30 -44.33 5.95
N ILE A 100 19.51 -43.03 5.80
CA ILE A 100 19.24 -42.03 6.83
C ILE A 100 17.92 -41.33 6.51
N THR A 101 17.05 -41.18 7.51
CA THR A 101 15.91 -40.25 7.45
C THR A 101 15.94 -39.33 8.66
N VAL A 102 15.98 -38.02 8.41
CA VAL A 102 15.95 -36.99 9.46
C VAL A 102 14.52 -36.45 9.58
N PHE A 103 14.02 -36.41 10.80
CA PHE A 103 12.70 -35.93 11.19
C PHE A 103 12.82 -34.69 12.08
N THR A 104 11.88 -33.77 11.93
CA THR A 104 11.66 -32.62 12.84
C THR A 104 10.19 -32.21 12.71
N ASP A 105 9.57 -31.76 13.80
CA ASP A 105 8.14 -31.40 13.84
C ASP A 105 7.23 -32.53 13.27
N GLY A 106 7.60 -33.79 13.55
CA GLY A 106 6.84 -34.98 13.13
C GLY A 106 7.00 -35.38 11.65
N HIS A 107 7.74 -34.61 10.84
CA HIS A 107 7.89 -34.86 9.41
C HIS A 107 9.35 -35.09 9.01
N SER A 108 9.57 -35.86 7.94
CA SER A 108 10.90 -35.93 7.35
C SER A 108 11.27 -34.57 6.74
N ILE A 109 12.54 -34.19 6.79
CA ILE A 109 12.97 -32.88 6.25
C ILE A 109 12.71 -32.73 4.74
N ASN A 110 12.64 -33.84 4.00
CA ASN A 110 12.22 -33.87 2.59
C ASN A 110 10.76 -33.43 2.42
N GLU A 111 9.87 -33.82 3.33
CA GLU A 111 8.46 -33.42 3.31
C GLU A 111 8.26 -31.95 3.67
N LEU A 112 9.25 -31.29 4.28
CA LEU A 112 9.18 -29.88 4.65
C LEU A 112 9.66 -28.93 3.53
N ILE A 113 10.01 -29.45 2.35
CA ILE A 113 10.24 -28.62 1.16
C ILE A 113 8.88 -28.12 0.65
N PRO A 114 8.67 -26.78 0.54
CA PRO A 114 7.41 -26.25 0.03
C PRO A 114 7.13 -26.68 -1.40
N ASN A 115 5.85 -26.84 -1.76
CA ASN A 115 5.48 -27.28 -3.10
C ASN A 115 6.09 -26.41 -4.20
N THR A 116 6.21 -25.10 -4.01
CA THR A 116 6.86 -24.17 -4.96
C THR A 116 8.30 -24.55 -5.30
N TYR A 117 9.05 -25.15 -4.36
CA TYR A 117 10.49 -25.43 -4.49
C TYR A 117 10.83 -26.93 -4.65
N ARG A 118 9.83 -27.81 -4.75
CA ARG A 118 10.05 -29.26 -4.94
C ARG A 118 10.49 -29.59 -6.37
N ASN A 119 11.59 -30.33 -6.48
CA ASN A 119 12.02 -31.04 -7.68
C ASN A 119 11.23 -32.37 -7.76
N GLY A 120 10.23 -32.44 -8.64
CA GLY A 120 9.41 -33.66 -8.83
C GLY A 120 7.99 -33.57 -8.29
N LYS A 121 7.47 -34.69 -7.75
CA LYS A 121 6.07 -34.84 -7.37
C LYS A 121 5.68 -33.88 -6.24
N LYS A 122 4.64 -33.07 -6.49
CA LYS A 122 4.05 -32.17 -5.48
C LYS A 122 3.29 -32.97 -4.43
N ASP A 123 3.28 -32.48 -3.19
CA ASP A 123 2.42 -32.97 -2.12
C ASP A 123 1.01 -32.42 -2.33
N LYS A 124 0.14 -33.26 -2.90
CA LYS A 124 -1.26 -32.90 -3.21
C LYS A 124 -2.09 -32.57 -1.96
N SER A 125 -1.69 -33.05 -0.77
CA SER A 125 -2.43 -32.76 0.47
C SER A 125 -2.32 -31.30 0.90
N ARG A 126 -1.34 -30.56 0.38
CA ARG A 126 -1.10 -29.12 0.64
C ARG A 126 -1.46 -28.24 -0.57
N LEU A 127 -2.23 -28.77 -1.52
CA LEU A 127 -2.69 -28.07 -2.73
C LEU A 127 -4.22 -28.09 -2.79
N PHE A 128 -4.81 -27.12 -3.50
CA PHE A 128 -6.24 -27.08 -3.79
C PHE A 128 -6.63 -27.99 -4.97
N THR A 129 -5.99 -29.17 -5.07
CA THR A 129 -6.08 -30.07 -6.24
C THR A 129 -7.51 -30.40 -6.64
N ASP A 130 -8.40 -30.58 -5.65
CA ASP A 130 -9.81 -30.92 -5.85
C ASP A 130 -10.76 -29.83 -5.33
N ILE A 131 -10.24 -28.63 -5.04
CA ILE A 131 -11.01 -27.51 -4.49
C ILE A 131 -11.01 -26.37 -5.52
N HIS A 132 -12.13 -26.19 -6.20
CA HIS A 132 -12.27 -25.20 -7.26
C HIS A 132 -13.56 -24.41 -7.11
N TYR A 133 -13.41 -23.09 -6.89
CA TYR A 133 -14.52 -22.16 -7.04
C TYR A 133 -14.79 -21.92 -8.53
N LYS A 134 -16.04 -22.12 -8.97
CA LYS A 134 -16.44 -22.04 -10.39
C LYS A 134 -17.53 -21.00 -10.66
N ASP A 135 -18.09 -20.40 -9.62
CA ASP A 135 -19.13 -19.38 -9.74
C ASP A 135 -18.52 -17.98 -9.96
N ALA A 136 -19.37 -16.96 -10.14
CA ALA A 136 -18.94 -15.59 -10.34
C ALA A 136 -18.19 -15.03 -9.10
N PRO A 137 -17.16 -14.19 -9.27
CA PRO A 137 -16.50 -13.50 -8.16
C PRO A 137 -17.49 -12.66 -7.32
N TRP A 138 -17.08 -12.27 -6.11
CA TRP A 138 -17.98 -11.51 -5.24
C TRP A 138 -18.28 -10.14 -5.84
N VAL A 139 -17.23 -9.46 -6.32
CA VAL A 139 -17.31 -8.22 -7.09
C VAL A 139 -16.43 -8.35 -8.34
N THR A 140 -16.93 -7.83 -9.47
CA THR A 140 -16.19 -7.73 -10.73
C THR A 140 -16.38 -6.34 -11.32
N ARG A 141 -15.29 -5.59 -11.54
CA ARG A 141 -15.33 -4.30 -12.24
C ARG A 141 -15.34 -4.53 -13.75
N THR A 142 -16.49 -4.31 -14.38
CA THR A 142 -16.70 -4.54 -15.82
C THR A 142 -16.33 -3.35 -16.70
N SER A 143 -16.16 -2.15 -16.13
CA SER A 143 -15.71 -0.96 -16.87
C SER A 143 -14.19 -0.91 -17.10
N ARG A 144 -13.43 -1.88 -16.59
CA ARG A 144 -11.97 -1.98 -16.81
C ARG A 144 -11.68 -2.29 -18.29
N PRO A 145 -10.79 -1.55 -18.99
CA PRO A 145 -10.59 -1.68 -20.44
C PRO A 145 -9.65 -2.83 -20.85
N PHE A 146 -9.29 -3.72 -19.92
CA PHE A 146 -8.39 -4.86 -20.16
C PHE A 146 -8.74 -6.06 -19.27
N GLU A 147 -8.21 -7.21 -19.66
CA GLU A 147 -8.42 -8.48 -18.96
C GLU A 147 -7.13 -8.97 -18.30
N ILE A 148 -7.27 -9.56 -17.11
CA ILE A 148 -6.17 -10.18 -16.37
C ILE A 148 -6.29 -11.70 -16.51
N THR A 149 -5.25 -12.35 -17.02
CA THR A 149 -5.29 -13.78 -17.41
C THR A 149 -4.27 -14.65 -16.70
N ARG A 150 -3.25 -14.05 -16.08
CA ARG A 150 -2.19 -14.70 -15.29
C ARG A 150 -1.92 -13.97 -13.96
N GLY A 151 -2.87 -13.17 -13.51
CA GLY A 151 -2.88 -12.54 -12.19
C GLY A 151 -3.75 -13.29 -11.19
N LEU A 152 -4.46 -12.53 -10.36
CA LEU A 152 -5.37 -12.95 -9.30
C LEU A 152 -6.85 -12.74 -9.65
N GLU A 153 -7.19 -12.57 -10.93
CA GLU A 153 -8.58 -12.38 -11.37
C GLU A 153 -9.51 -13.45 -10.80
N GLY A 154 -10.57 -13.00 -10.10
CA GLY A 154 -11.58 -13.85 -9.49
C GLY A 154 -11.16 -14.58 -8.22
N ARG A 155 -9.98 -14.27 -7.66
CA ARG A 155 -9.49 -14.82 -6.39
C ARG A 155 -9.90 -13.93 -5.22
N HIS A 156 -10.16 -14.53 -4.06
CA HIS A 156 -10.58 -13.81 -2.86
C HIS A 156 -9.57 -13.99 -1.74
N ILE A 157 -9.09 -12.88 -1.20
CA ILE A 157 -7.95 -12.83 -0.29
C ILE A 157 -8.36 -12.04 0.95
N ALA A 158 -8.12 -12.61 2.13
CA ALA A 158 -8.22 -11.87 3.37
C ALA A 158 -6.83 -11.44 3.84
N LEU A 159 -6.67 -10.18 4.22
CA LEU A 159 -5.46 -9.72 4.91
C LEU A 159 -5.78 -8.55 5.83
N TRP A 160 -4.92 -8.34 6.83
CA TRP A 160 -5.09 -7.23 7.76
C TRP A 160 -3.77 -6.75 8.34
N GLN A 161 -3.78 -5.47 8.67
CA GLN A 161 -2.79 -4.83 9.53
C GLN A 161 -2.94 -5.34 10.96
N SER A 162 -1.97 -5.04 11.82
CA SER A 162 -1.94 -5.36 13.25
C SER A 162 -3.17 -4.83 14.02
N HIS A 163 -3.08 -4.77 15.34
CA HIS A 163 -4.18 -4.31 16.19
C HIS A 163 -4.57 -2.86 15.89
N GLY A 164 -5.76 -2.47 16.32
CA GLY A 164 -6.21 -1.08 16.28
C GLY A 164 -6.41 -0.55 17.69
N LYS A 165 -6.87 0.69 17.81
CA LYS A 165 -7.27 1.24 19.11
C LYS A 165 -8.43 0.42 19.66
N TYR A 166 -8.31 0.01 20.91
CA TYR A 166 -9.33 -0.79 21.59
C TYR A 166 -9.57 -0.24 23.00
N TYR A 167 -10.68 -0.65 23.58
CA TYR A 167 -11.05 -0.27 24.93
C TYR A 167 -10.42 -1.22 25.95
N ILE A 168 -9.62 -0.69 26.86
CA ILE A 168 -8.92 -1.45 27.89
C ILE A 168 -9.85 -1.55 29.11
N ASN A 169 -10.64 -2.64 29.18
CA ASN A 169 -11.74 -2.80 30.14
C ASN A 169 -11.31 -2.53 31.61
N ASN A 170 -10.17 -3.06 32.05
CA ASN A 170 -9.68 -2.91 33.42
C ASN A 170 -9.10 -1.52 33.76
N LYS A 171 -8.97 -0.64 32.76
CA LYS A 171 -8.50 0.75 32.92
C LYS A 171 -9.56 1.78 32.54
N ASP A 172 -10.76 1.35 32.16
CA ASP A 172 -11.86 2.18 31.71
C ASP A 172 -11.44 3.27 30.70
N LYS A 173 -10.69 2.87 29.68
CA LYS A 173 -10.17 3.82 28.68
C LYS A 173 -9.87 3.18 27.33
N TRP A 174 -9.94 3.99 26.28
CA TRP A 174 -9.41 3.65 24.97
C TRP A 174 -7.88 3.73 24.93
N GLY A 175 -7.22 2.79 24.27
CA GLY A 175 -5.77 2.76 24.18
C GLY A 175 -5.23 1.86 23.06
N TRP A 176 -3.93 2.00 22.84
CA TRP A 176 -3.12 1.19 21.93
C TRP A 176 -2.57 -0.05 22.65
N GLN A 177 -2.24 -1.10 21.91
CA GLN A 177 -1.59 -2.28 22.49
C GLN A 177 -0.11 -1.97 22.76
N ARG A 178 0.53 -1.24 21.85
CA ARG A 178 1.95 -0.88 21.93
C ARG A 178 2.16 0.58 22.32
N PRO A 179 3.30 0.90 22.96
CA PRO A 179 3.68 2.27 23.23
C PRO A 179 4.00 3.03 21.93
N ARG A 180 3.98 4.36 22.03
CA ARG A 180 4.38 5.27 20.95
C ARG A 180 5.89 5.36 20.92
N LEU A 181 6.50 4.78 19.89
CA LEU A 181 7.94 4.72 19.71
C LEU A 181 8.30 5.12 18.27
N PHE A 182 9.38 5.86 18.12
CA PHE A 182 9.91 6.32 16.82
C PHE A 182 8.83 6.98 15.96
N CYS A 183 8.09 7.91 16.55
CA CYS A 183 7.01 8.70 15.95
C CYS A 183 5.76 7.90 15.52
N THR A 184 5.62 6.62 15.90
CA THR A 184 4.47 5.77 15.53
C THR A 184 4.07 4.82 16.68
N SER A 185 2.99 4.08 16.51
CA SER A 185 2.71 2.83 17.24
C SER A 185 2.59 1.67 16.24
N GLU A 186 2.89 0.42 16.63
CA GLU A 186 2.62 -0.79 15.82
C GLU A 186 1.21 -0.77 15.24
N ASP A 187 0.23 -0.41 16.07
CA ASP A 187 -1.20 -0.45 15.79
C ASP A 187 -1.62 0.49 14.62
N GLN A 188 -0.78 1.49 14.32
CA GLN A 188 -0.94 2.46 13.23
C GLN A 188 0.12 2.32 12.14
N PHE A 189 1.24 1.67 12.44
CA PHE A 189 2.38 1.62 11.54
C PHE A 189 2.11 0.72 10.34
N ILE A 190 1.64 -0.51 10.59
CA ILE A 190 1.58 -1.57 9.58
C ILE A 190 0.49 -1.31 8.52
N GLN A 191 -0.58 -0.60 8.87
CA GLN A 191 -1.59 -0.15 7.89
C GLN A 191 -0.99 0.73 6.78
N SER A 192 0.13 1.42 7.02
CA SER A 192 0.82 2.22 5.99
C SER A 192 1.54 1.38 4.92
N PHE A 193 1.67 0.07 5.12
CA PHE A 193 2.10 -0.89 4.09
C PHE A 193 0.89 -1.44 3.33
N ILE A 194 -0.19 -1.72 4.06
CA ILE A 194 -1.34 -2.44 3.53
C ILE A 194 -2.24 -1.55 2.67
N LEU A 195 -2.68 -0.41 3.21
CA LEU A 195 -3.70 0.42 2.57
C LEU A 195 -3.20 1.12 1.29
N PRO A 196 -2.05 1.82 1.30
CA PRO A 196 -1.58 2.53 0.10
C PRO A 196 -0.81 1.65 -0.90
N TYR A 197 -0.34 0.45 -0.50
CA TYR A 197 0.50 -0.39 -1.37
C TYR A 197 -0.05 -1.79 -1.61
N LEU A 198 -0.11 -2.65 -0.59
CA LEU A 198 -0.40 -4.08 -0.80
C LEU A 198 -1.80 -4.34 -1.35
N ILE A 199 -2.84 -3.69 -0.80
CA ILE A 199 -4.22 -3.85 -1.30
C ILE A 199 -4.33 -3.41 -2.77
N PRO A 200 -3.89 -2.19 -3.16
CA PRO A 200 -3.88 -1.80 -4.56
C PRO A 200 -3.13 -2.77 -5.47
N MET A 201 -1.98 -3.33 -5.05
CA MET A 201 -1.26 -4.33 -5.87
C MET A 201 -2.07 -5.62 -6.09
N LEU A 202 -2.81 -6.07 -5.08
CA LEU A 202 -3.64 -7.28 -5.19
C LEU A 202 -4.88 -7.03 -6.06
N GLU A 203 -5.54 -5.88 -5.88
CA GLU A 203 -6.72 -5.48 -6.66
C GLU A 203 -6.37 -5.18 -8.13
N ASN A 204 -5.23 -4.55 -8.39
CA ASN A 204 -4.70 -4.34 -9.74
C ASN A 204 -4.30 -5.66 -10.44
N ALA A 205 -4.01 -6.70 -9.65
CA ALA A 205 -3.85 -8.06 -10.14
C ALA A 205 -5.19 -8.82 -10.27
N GLY A 206 -6.33 -8.22 -9.93
CA GLY A 206 -7.68 -8.78 -10.12
C GLY A 206 -8.29 -9.47 -8.89
N ALA A 207 -7.65 -9.39 -7.73
CA ALA A 207 -8.16 -10.00 -6.51
C ALA A 207 -9.34 -9.21 -5.92
N ASN A 208 -10.29 -9.94 -5.31
CA ASN A 208 -11.22 -9.40 -4.33
C ASN A 208 -10.55 -9.43 -2.94
N VAL A 209 -10.27 -8.27 -2.35
CA VAL A 209 -9.54 -8.19 -1.06
C VAL A 209 -10.47 -7.78 0.07
N PHE A 210 -10.51 -8.59 1.13
CA PHE A 210 -11.24 -8.31 2.36
C PHE A 210 -10.26 -8.00 3.51
N THR A 211 -10.59 -7.00 4.32
CA THR A 211 -9.93 -6.73 5.60
C THR A 211 -10.97 -6.62 6.71
N PRO A 212 -10.77 -7.25 7.89
CA PRO A 212 -11.66 -7.13 9.05
C PRO A 212 -11.67 -5.73 9.70
N ARG A 213 -10.69 -4.86 9.40
CA ARG A 213 -10.66 -3.46 9.82
C ARG A 213 -11.12 -2.57 8.68
N GLU A 214 -11.75 -1.43 8.99
CA GLU A 214 -12.11 -0.44 7.98
C GLU A 214 -10.87 -0.01 7.16
N ARG A 215 -11.02 0.06 5.83
CA ARG A 215 -9.94 0.37 4.89
C ARG A 215 -9.97 1.80 4.39
N ASP A 216 -11.12 2.47 4.49
CA ASP A 216 -11.25 3.85 4.04
C ASP A 216 -10.80 4.83 5.12
N THR A 217 -9.93 5.76 4.71
CA THR A 217 -9.35 6.79 5.57
C THR A 217 -10.20 8.06 5.63
N GLN A 218 -11.24 8.14 4.80
CA GLN A 218 -12.21 9.23 4.79
C GLN A 218 -12.98 9.28 6.12
N LYS A 219 -12.93 10.43 6.81
CA LYS A 219 -13.59 10.65 8.12
C LYS A 219 -15.09 10.86 8.02
N GLN A 220 -15.54 11.30 6.84
CA GLN A 220 -16.96 11.47 6.55
C GLN A 220 -17.58 10.12 6.19
N GLU A 221 -18.82 9.91 6.61
CA GLU A 221 -19.63 8.74 6.24
C GLU A 221 -21.03 9.22 5.92
N ILE A 222 -21.52 8.82 4.75
CA ILE A 222 -22.85 9.12 4.26
C ILE A 222 -23.48 7.78 3.91
N ILE A 223 -24.58 7.47 4.56
CA ILE A 223 -25.36 6.28 4.24
C ILE A 223 -26.65 6.76 3.61
N VAL A 224 -27.00 6.13 2.49
CA VAL A 224 -28.28 6.32 1.82
C VAL A 224 -29.00 4.98 1.92
N ASP A 225 -30.15 4.98 2.56
CA ASP A 225 -30.90 3.77 2.90
C ASP A 225 -32.32 3.81 2.31
N ASN A 226 -32.92 2.65 2.06
CA ASN A 226 -34.29 2.59 1.56
C ASN A 226 -35.37 2.93 2.60
N ASP A 227 -35.05 2.85 3.89
CA ASP A 227 -35.92 3.22 5.00
C ASP A 227 -35.79 4.70 5.39
N ASP A 228 -34.89 5.46 4.76
CA ASP A 228 -34.65 6.87 5.06
C ASP A 228 -35.89 7.74 4.80
N ASN A 229 -36.20 8.61 5.76
CA ASN A 229 -37.23 9.62 5.60
C ASN A 229 -36.64 10.87 4.92
N ARG A 230 -37.18 11.26 3.77
CA ARG A 230 -36.77 12.46 3.01
C ARG A 230 -36.87 13.77 3.79
N ASN A 231 -37.66 13.81 4.86
CA ASN A 231 -37.76 15.00 5.70
C ASN A 231 -36.58 15.18 6.67
N THR A 232 -35.70 14.18 6.80
CA THR A 232 -34.59 14.18 7.78
C THR A 232 -33.20 14.11 7.15
N THR A 233 -33.10 13.87 5.85
CA THR A 233 -31.82 13.80 5.11
C THR A 233 -31.95 14.48 3.75
N ASN A 234 -30.85 15.11 3.30
CA ASN A 234 -30.72 15.66 1.95
C ASN A 234 -30.32 14.58 0.92
N SER A 235 -29.88 13.41 1.38
CA SER A 235 -29.65 12.24 0.53
C SER A 235 -30.96 11.67 0.02
N LEU A 236 -30.92 10.99 -1.12
CA LEU A 236 -32.12 10.52 -1.81
C LEU A 236 -32.01 9.04 -2.18
N TYR A 237 -32.99 8.27 -1.74
CA TYR A 237 -33.29 6.94 -2.27
C TYR A 237 -34.51 7.00 -3.22
N LEU A 238 -34.39 6.32 -4.37
CA LEU A 238 -35.44 6.22 -5.38
C LEU A 238 -35.58 4.80 -5.92
N GLU A 239 -36.82 4.34 -6.05
CA GLU A 239 -37.17 3.12 -6.77
C GLU A 239 -37.93 3.49 -8.05
N VAL A 240 -37.47 2.96 -9.18
CA VAL A 240 -38.21 3.03 -10.44
C VAL A 240 -38.60 1.63 -10.86
N LYS A 241 -39.89 1.46 -11.17
CA LYS A 241 -40.46 0.21 -11.68
C LYS A 241 -40.33 0.11 -13.19
N SER A 242 -40.33 -1.12 -13.70
CA SER A 242 -40.53 -1.40 -15.11
C SER A 242 -41.99 -1.80 -15.37
N ARG A 243 -42.32 -2.16 -16.63
CA ARG A 243 -43.62 -2.78 -16.95
C ARG A 243 -43.79 -4.18 -16.35
N LYS A 244 -42.70 -4.86 -15.99
CA LYS A 244 -42.68 -6.28 -15.61
C LYS A 244 -42.14 -6.53 -14.20
N ALA A 245 -41.44 -5.58 -13.62
CA ALA A 245 -40.83 -5.70 -12.31
C ALA A 245 -41.15 -4.45 -11.47
N GLN A 246 -41.53 -4.70 -10.23
CA GLN A 246 -41.69 -3.72 -9.17
C GLN A 246 -40.77 -4.10 -8.00
N TRP A 247 -40.37 -3.13 -7.20
CA TRP A 247 -39.60 -3.36 -5.99
C TRP A 247 -40.53 -3.74 -4.85
N GLU A 248 -40.21 -4.85 -4.18
CA GLU A 248 -40.98 -5.41 -3.08
C GLU A 248 -40.10 -5.54 -1.84
N LYS A 249 -40.71 -5.41 -0.67
CA LYS A 249 -40.00 -5.60 0.60
C LYS A 249 -39.62 -7.07 0.78
N THR A 250 -38.39 -7.33 1.18
CA THR A 250 -37.91 -8.67 1.51
C THR A 250 -38.50 -9.18 2.84
N ALA A 251 -38.44 -10.50 3.07
CA ALA A 251 -38.89 -11.10 4.33
C ALA A 251 -37.84 -11.04 5.45
N LEU A 252 -36.56 -10.86 5.10
CA LEU A 252 -35.45 -10.75 6.05
C LEU A 252 -35.24 -9.28 6.44
N PRO A 253 -34.67 -8.98 7.61
CA PRO A 253 -34.34 -7.60 8.00
C PRO A 253 -33.14 -7.07 7.22
N GLY A 254 -33.20 -5.78 6.87
CA GLY A 254 -32.14 -5.03 6.19
C GLY A 254 -31.37 -4.11 7.15
N PHE A 255 -30.46 -3.32 6.59
CA PHE A 255 -29.77 -2.27 7.33
C PHE A 255 -30.72 -1.11 7.64
N ALA A 256 -30.59 -0.50 8.81
CA ALA A 256 -31.07 0.86 9.05
C ALA A 256 -30.22 1.54 10.12
N GLN A 257 -29.79 2.78 9.88
CA GLN A 257 -29.06 3.55 10.87
C GLN A 257 -30.01 4.28 11.83
N GLN A 258 -30.57 3.56 12.81
CA GLN A 258 -31.48 4.16 13.79
C GLN A 258 -30.76 4.99 14.87
N LYS A 259 -29.45 4.79 15.05
CA LYS A 259 -28.63 5.43 16.08
C LYS A 259 -27.35 6.04 15.51
N ARG A 260 -26.89 7.12 16.13
CA ARG A 260 -25.56 7.70 15.85
C ARG A 260 -24.44 6.93 16.55
N ILE A 261 -24.72 6.38 17.72
CA ILE A 261 -23.78 5.62 18.55
C ILE A 261 -24.44 4.30 18.93
N TYR A 262 -23.72 3.20 18.75
CA TYR A 262 -24.16 1.86 19.10
C TYR A 262 -23.37 1.33 20.29
N THR A 263 -24.01 0.51 21.11
CA THR A 263 -23.43 -0.14 22.29
C THR A 263 -23.21 -1.63 22.01
N GLU A 264 -22.59 -2.34 22.95
CA GLU A 264 -22.33 -3.78 22.83
C GLU A 264 -23.60 -4.55 22.45
N GLY A 265 -23.50 -5.44 21.45
CA GLY A 265 -24.59 -6.32 21.03
C GLY A 265 -25.57 -5.74 20.02
N GLU A 266 -25.57 -4.43 19.79
CA GLU A 266 -26.48 -3.80 18.83
C GLU A 266 -25.99 -4.00 17.39
N ASN A 267 -26.89 -4.39 16.50
CA ASN A 267 -26.61 -4.70 15.09
C ASN A 267 -27.59 -3.95 14.16
N PRO A 268 -27.12 -2.96 13.37
CA PRO A 268 -28.00 -2.18 12.50
C PRO A 268 -28.59 -2.97 11.32
N PHE A 269 -28.06 -4.16 11.00
CA PHE A 269 -28.61 -5.06 9.97
C PHE A 269 -29.86 -5.86 10.45
N HIS A 270 -30.37 -5.56 11.64
CA HIS A 270 -31.63 -6.10 12.16
C HIS A 270 -32.72 -5.04 12.32
N ASP A 271 -32.40 -3.77 12.02
CA ASP A 271 -33.23 -2.63 12.36
C ASP A 271 -34.03 -2.08 11.18
N GLY A 272 -33.71 -2.52 9.95
CA GLY A 272 -34.30 -2.02 8.71
C GLY A 272 -34.94 -3.07 7.82
N THR A 273 -35.14 -2.71 6.56
CA THR A 273 -35.78 -3.50 5.52
C THR A 273 -34.95 -3.45 4.25
N ALA A 274 -35.01 -4.51 3.43
CA ALA A 274 -34.41 -4.50 2.11
C ALA A 274 -35.49 -4.66 1.03
N ARG A 275 -35.11 -4.40 -0.21
CA ARG A 275 -35.97 -4.34 -1.39
C ARG A 275 -35.49 -5.36 -2.42
N PHE A 276 -36.38 -5.98 -3.18
CA PHE A 276 -35.99 -6.88 -4.27
C PHE A 276 -36.89 -6.73 -5.50
N ALA A 277 -36.36 -7.07 -6.67
CA ALA A 277 -37.08 -7.04 -7.93
C ALA A 277 -36.70 -8.24 -8.82
N GLN A 278 -37.66 -8.73 -9.61
CA GLN A 278 -37.43 -9.79 -10.60
C GLN A 278 -36.51 -9.31 -11.73
N THR A 279 -35.63 -10.18 -12.20
CA THR A 279 -34.67 -9.83 -13.26
C THR A 279 -35.27 -9.77 -14.66
N GLU A 280 -34.68 -8.91 -15.51
CA GLU A 280 -35.04 -8.78 -16.92
C GLU A 280 -33.82 -8.88 -17.84
N LYS A 281 -34.00 -9.50 -19.02
CA LYS A 281 -32.91 -9.77 -19.99
C LYS A 281 -32.52 -8.58 -20.87
N LYS A 282 -33.38 -7.57 -21.01
CA LYS A 282 -33.15 -6.39 -21.87
C LYS A 282 -33.15 -5.15 -20.98
N LYS A 283 -32.49 -4.07 -21.44
CA LYS A 283 -32.56 -2.72 -20.84
C LYS A 283 -34.01 -2.20 -20.82
N ASN A 284 -34.79 -2.59 -19.81
CA ASN A 284 -36.07 -2.02 -19.41
C ASN A 284 -36.08 -1.91 -17.89
N LYS A 285 -36.42 -0.71 -17.39
CA LYS A 285 -35.62 0.03 -16.41
C LYS A 285 -36.08 -0.08 -14.95
N ALA A 286 -36.22 -1.28 -14.35
CA ALA A 286 -36.37 -1.28 -12.89
C ALA A 286 -35.01 -1.02 -12.25
N PHE A 287 -34.92 0.03 -11.43
CA PHE A 287 -33.68 0.40 -10.76
C PHE A 287 -33.93 0.97 -9.36
N ALA A 288 -32.91 0.86 -8.52
CA ALA A 288 -32.78 1.54 -7.24
C ALA A 288 -31.60 2.51 -7.32
N GLU A 289 -31.81 3.76 -6.91
CA GLU A 289 -30.81 4.83 -6.95
C GLU A 289 -30.55 5.37 -5.54
N TRP A 290 -29.27 5.58 -5.23
CA TRP A 290 -28.79 6.17 -3.98
C TRP A 290 -27.95 7.40 -4.30
N VAL A 291 -28.48 8.59 -4.02
CA VAL A 291 -27.80 9.88 -4.24
C VAL A 291 -27.40 10.45 -2.88
N PRO A 292 -26.10 10.44 -2.51
CA PRO A 292 -25.62 11.02 -1.26
C PRO A 292 -25.57 12.55 -1.30
N ASP A 293 -25.84 13.21 -0.17
CA ASP A 293 -25.43 14.59 0.07
C ASP A 293 -24.00 14.61 0.62
N ILE A 294 -23.01 14.82 -0.26
CA ILE A 294 -21.59 14.77 0.09
C ILE A 294 -21.18 16.07 0.82
N PRO A 295 -20.61 16.02 2.04
CA PRO A 295 -20.29 17.23 2.80
C PRO A 295 -19.11 18.03 2.23
N GLU A 296 -18.14 17.35 1.61
CA GLU A 296 -16.93 17.95 1.04
C GLU A 296 -16.45 17.15 -0.19
N THR A 297 -16.01 17.85 -1.24
CA THR A 297 -15.40 17.21 -2.41
C THR A 297 -14.18 16.39 -2.00
N GLY A 298 -14.13 15.12 -2.37
CA GLY A 298 -13.04 14.24 -1.98
C GLY A 298 -13.23 12.81 -2.44
N GLU A 299 -12.32 11.94 -2.02
CA GLU A 299 -12.40 10.50 -2.26
C GLU A 299 -13.22 9.82 -1.15
N TYR A 300 -14.14 8.95 -1.56
CA TYR A 300 -15.01 8.16 -0.70
C TYR A 300 -15.03 6.72 -1.19
N ALA A 301 -14.78 5.76 -0.29
CA ALA A 301 -15.08 4.37 -0.57
C ALA A 301 -16.60 4.18 -0.72
N VAL A 302 -17.02 3.37 -1.69
CA VAL A 302 -18.41 3.01 -1.92
C VAL A 302 -18.60 1.55 -1.51
N TYR A 303 -19.49 1.34 -0.54
CA TYR A 303 -19.93 0.03 -0.09
C TYR A 303 -21.43 -0.12 -0.38
N VAL A 304 -21.84 -1.31 -0.80
CA VAL A 304 -23.24 -1.67 -0.99
C VAL A 304 -23.65 -2.78 -0.02
N SER A 305 -24.91 -2.80 0.38
CA SER A 305 -25.53 -3.90 1.12
C SER A 305 -26.68 -4.50 0.30
N TYR A 306 -26.96 -5.77 0.56
CA TYR A 306 -28.08 -6.53 0.01
C TYR A 306 -28.32 -7.78 0.85
N GLN A 307 -29.44 -8.46 0.62
CA GLN A 307 -29.70 -9.79 1.16
C GLN A 307 -29.49 -10.86 0.09
N SER A 308 -28.91 -11.99 0.49
CA SER A 308 -28.87 -13.19 -0.34
C SER A 308 -30.18 -13.95 -0.20
N LEU A 309 -31.03 -13.87 -1.24
CA LEU A 309 -32.37 -14.45 -1.29
C LEU A 309 -32.35 -15.77 -2.09
N PRO A 310 -33.38 -16.62 -1.94
CA PRO A 310 -33.61 -17.70 -2.88
C PRO A 310 -33.71 -17.15 -4.31
N ASN A 311 -32.91 -17.70 -5.23
CA ASN A 311 -32.78 -17.24 -6.63
C ASN A 311 -32.13 -15.85 -6.81
N SER A 312 -31.34 -15.34 -5.86
CA SER A 312 -30.46 -14.20 -6.12
C SER A 312 -29.55 -14.46 -7.32
N VAL A 313 -29.32 -13.44 -8.12
CA VAL A 313 -28.43 -13.55 -9.29
C VAL A 313 -26.97 -13.36 -8.94
N SER A 314 -26.09 -13.95 -9.74
CA SER A 314 -24.64 -13.84 -9.58
C SER A 314 -24.02 -12.64 -10.31
N ASP A 315 -24.80 -11.92 -11.12
CA ASP A 315 -24.34 -10.84 -11.99
C ASP A 315 -25.13 -9.53 -11.80
N ALA A 316 -25.57 -9.23 -10.56
CA ALA A 316 -26.32 -8.02 -10.24
C ALA A 316 -25.51 -6.77 -10.63
N LYS A 317 -26.11 -5.89 -11.44
CA LYS A 317 -25.40 -4.79 -12.10
C LYS A 317 -25.50 -3.50 -11.31
N TYR A 318 -24.36 -3.00 -10.83
CA TYR A 318 -24.23 -1.71 -10.16
C TYR A 318 -23.49 -0.70 -11.05
N LEU A 319 -23.95 0.54 -11.04
CA LEU A 319 -23.30 1.69 -11.68
C LEU A 319 -22.93 2.69 -10.59
N VAL A 320 -21.67 3.11 -10.53
CA VAL A 320 -21.22 4.19 -9.65
C VAL A 320 -20.93 5.41 -10.53
N PHE A 321 -21.77 6.43 -10.42
CA PHE A 321 -21.57 7.74 -11.03
C PHE A 321 -20.69 8.57 -10.10
N HIS A 322 -19.58 9.08 -10.61
CA HIS A 322 -18.61 9.86 -9.86
C HIS A 322 -18.00 10.94 -10.77
N ASN A 323 -17.13 11.81 -10.23
CA ASN A 323 -16.58 12.96 -10.97
C ASN A 323 -15.80 12.57 -12.25
N GLY A 324 -15.40 11.31 -12.39
CA GLY A 324 -14.67 10.78 -13.55
C GLY A 324 -15.54 10.10 -14.61
N GLY A 325 -16.84 9.94 -14.35
CA GLY A 325 -17.76 9.22 -15.24
C GLY A 325 -18.51 8.11 -14.49
N VAL A 326 -18.67 6.96 -15.14
CA VAL A 326 -19.45 5.84 -14.61
C VAL A 326 -18.59 4.58 -14.54
N ALA A 327 -18.43 4.01 -13.35
CA ALA A 327 -17.82 2.70 -13.16
C ALA A 327 -18.91 1.62 -13.07
N GLU A 328 -18.77 0.54 -13.86
CA GLU A 328 -19.75 -0.54 -13.92
C GLU A 328 -19.24 -1.79 -13.19
N PHE A 329 -20.07 -2.35 -12.33
CA PHE A 329 -19.77 -3.53 -11.52
C PHE A 329 -20.82 -4.62 -11.69
N LYS A 330 -20.37 -5.86 -11.56
CA LYS A 330 -21.21 -7.02 -11.27
C LYS A 330 -20.93 -7.53 -9.88
N VAL A 331 -21.98 -7.76 -9.11
CA VAL A 331 -21.92 -8.27 -7.74
C VAL A 331 -22.67 -9.59 -7.67
N ASN A 332 -22.02 -10.61 -7.11
CA ASN A 332 -22.66 -11.90 -6.88
C ASN A 332 -23.50 -11.88 -5.60
N GLN A 333 -24.79 -11.62 -5.74
CA GLN A 333 -25.71 -11.50 -4.60
C GLN A 333 -26.11 -12.83 -3.96
N ARG A 334 -25.61 -13.97 -4.47
CA ARG A 334 -25.81 -15.28 -3.84
C ARG A 334 -24.96 -15.48 -2.58
N ILE A 335 -23.93 -14.67 -2.41
CA ILE A 335 -22.96 -14.71 -1.31
C ILE A 335 -22.83 -13.33 -0.69
N GLY A 336 -22.30 -13.24 0.53
CA GLY A 336 -21.94 -11.98 1.17
C GLY A 336 -23.12 -11.03 1.49
N GLY A 337 -24.35 -11.53 1.59
CA GLY A 337 -25.50 -10.72 1.99
C GLY A 337 -25.51 -10.39 3.49
N GLY A 338 -26.16 -9.27 3.85
CA GLY A 338 -26.30 -8.80 5.24
C GLY A 338 -25.04 -8.17 5.83
N THR A 339 -24.17 -7.60 4.98
CA THR A 339 -22.96 -6.89 5.39
C THR A 339 -22.54 -5.88 4.32
N TRP A 340 -21.48 -5.11 4.56
CA TRP A 340 -20.94 -4.13 3.61
C TRP A 340 -20.02 -4.77 2.57
N VAL A 341 -20.31 -4.53 1.28
CA VAL A 341 -19.53 -5.02 0.13
C VAL A 341 -18.87 -3.85 -0.59
N TYR A 342 -17.53 -3.82 -0.59
CA TYR A 342 -16.73 -2.77 -1.22
C TYR A 342 -16.77 -2.84 -2.75
N LEU A 343 -17.07 -1.73 -3.42
CA LEU A 343 -17.01 -1.63 -4.89
C LEU A 343 -15.75 -0.88 -5.38
N GLY A 344 -15.27 0.11 -4.63
CA GLY A 344 -14.16 0.96 -5.05
C GLY A 344 -14.14 2.27 -4.28
N THR A 345 -13.13 3.09 -4.55
CA THR A 345 -13.00 4.45 -4.02
C THR A 345 -13.06 5.44 -5.17
N PHE A 346 -13.90 6.46 -5.05
CA PHE A 346 -14.18 7.41 -6.13
C PHE A 346 -14.22 8.84 -5.61
N THR A 347 -13.92 9.79 -6.50
CA THR A 347 -14.06 11.22 -6.21
C THR A 347 -15.49 11.69 -6.44
N PHE A 348 -16.08 12.34 -5.44
CA PHE A 348 -17.38 12.99 -5.54
C PHE A 348 -17.25 14.48 -5.24
N ASP A 349 -18.08 15.28 -5.89
CA ASP A 349 -18.27 16.70 -5.55
C ASP A 349 -19.17 16.86 -4.33
N LYS A 350 -18.93 17.92 -3.56
CA LYS A 350 -19.82 18.37 -2.49
C LYS A 350 -21.26 18.54 -3.00
N GLY A 351 -22.23 18.18 -2.16
CA GLY A 351 -23.66 18.30 -2.39
C GLY A 351 -24.30 17.00 -2.88
N SER A 352 -25.60 17.09 -3.15
CA SER A 352 -26.40 16.03 -3.79
C SER A 352 -26.46 16.31 -5.29
N ASN A 353 -25.84 15.44 -6.09
CA ASN A 353 -25.61 15.64 -7.51
C ASN A 353 -26.10 14.43 -8.31
N ASP A 354 -26.74 14.66 -9.46
CA ASP A 354 -27.22 13.59 -10.37
C ASP A 354 -26.09 12.84 -11.09
N TYR A 355 -24.85 13.32 -10.98
CA TYR A 355 -23.62 12.68 -11.45
C TYR A 355 -22.78 12.09 -10.31
N GLY A 356 -23.30 12.08 -9.07
CA GLY A 356 -22.69 11.46 -7.89
C GLY A 356 -23.68 10.53 -7.21
N MET A 357 -23.78 9.28 -7.65
CA MET A 357 -24.78 8.31 -7.16
C MET A 357 -24.40 6.86 -7.43
N VAL A 358 -25.08 5.93 -6.76
CA VAL A 358 -25.04 4.49 -7.06
C VAL A 358 -26.39 4.05 -7.61
N VAL A 359 -26.37 3.19 -8.63
CA VAL A 359 -27.59 2.65 -9.25
C VAL A 359 -27.49 1.13 -9.35
N LEU A 360 -28.49 0.41 -8.85
CA LEU A 360 -28.67 -1.02 -9.07
C LEU A 360 -29.74 -1.24 -10.14
N SER A 361 -29.40 -1.99 -11.19
CA SER A 361 -30.34 -2.40 -12.23
C SER A 361 -30.80 -3.84 -12.04
N ASN A 362 -32.07 -4.14 -12.34
CA ASN A 362 -32.56 -5.52 -12.46
C ASN A 362 -32.17 -6.23 -13.76
N GLU A 363 -31.29 -5.62 -14.57
CA GLU A 363 -30.70 -6.25 -15.76
C GLU A 363 -29.81 -7.44 -15.35
N SER A 364 -30.15 -8.64 -15.82
CA SER A 364 -29.35 -9.85 -15.58
C SER A 364 -29.52 -10.86 -16.71
N ARG A 365 -28.48 -11.68 -16.92
CA ARG A 365 -28.53 -12.83 -17.84
C ARG A 365 -29.26 -14.02 -17.22
N GLU A 366 -29.37 -14.04 -15.90
CA GLU A 366 -30.00 -15.09 -15.10
C GLU A 366 -31.48 -14.76 -14.85
N LYS A 367 -32.29 -15.81 -14.70
CA LYS A 367 -33.65 -15.66 -14.17
C LYS A 367 -33.57 -15.72 -12.64
N GLY A 368 -34.04 -14.70 -11.95
CA GLY A 368 -33.94 -14.62 -10.50
C GLY A 368 -34.34 -13.24 -9.99
N VAL A 369 -33.70 -12.83 -8.89
CA VAL A 369 -33.94 -11.52 -8.26
C VAL A 369 -32.64 -10.76 -8.04
N VAL A 370 -32.75 -9.42 -8.06
CA VAL A 370 -31.76 -8.51 -7.47
C VAL A 370 -32.31 -7.95 -6.17
N CYS A 371 -31.44 -7.70 -5.19
CA CYS A 371 -31.77 -7.11 -3.91
C CYS A 371 -31.00 -5.80 -3.67
N ALA A 372 -31.70 -4.80 -3.13
CA ALA A 372 -31.22 -3.47 -2.76
C ALA A 372 -31.46 -3.28 -1.26
N ASP A 373 -30.51 -2.66 -0.57
CA ASP A 373 -30.61 -2.28 0.85
C ASP A 373 -30.02 -0.86 1.00
N ALA A 374 -28.85 -0.74 1.60
CA ALA A 374 -28.15 0.52 1.79
C ALA A 374 -26.91 0.70 0.90
N VAL A 375 -26.50 1.95 0.69
CA VAL A 375 -25.19 2.32 0.14
C VAL A 375 -24.47 3.25 1.12
N ARG A 376 -23.21 2.94 1.41
CA ARG A 376 -22.34 3.71 2.29
C ARG A 376 -21.19 4.34 1.51
N PHE A 377 -21.02 5.65 1.65
CA PHE A 377 -19.96 6.46 1.08
C PHE A 377 -19.04 6.95 2.19
N GLY A 378 -17.78 6.54 2.17
CA GLY A 378 -16.78 6.92 3.17
C GLY A 378 -16.61 5.91 4.32
N GLY A 379 -15.48 6.04 5.04
CA GLY A 379 -15.09 5.16 6.14
C GLY A 379 -15.60 5.60 7.52
N GLY A 380 -15.88 6.89 7.70
CA GLY A 380 -16.51 7.44 8.91
C GLY A 380 -15.63 7.46 10.16
N MET A 381 -16.24 7.99 11.22
CA MET A 381 -15.71 7.97 12.58
C MET A 381 -16.17 6.74 13.34
N GLY A 382 -15.40 6.31 14.34
CA GLY A 382 -15.78 5.26 15.27
C GLY A 382 -17.08 5.60 16.00
N ASN A 383 -18.06 4.70 15.94
CA ASN A 383 -19.42 4.92 16.46
C ASN A 383 -19.87 3.82 17.45
N ILE A 384 -18.98 2.91 17.83
CA ILE A 384 -19.25 1.87 18.82
C ILE A 384 -18.76 2.33 20.20
N ALA A 385 -19.67 2.52 21.15
CA ALA A 385 -19.36 2.96 22.50
C ALA A 385 -18.88 1.81 23.41
N ARG A 386 -17.87 2.10 24.22
CA ARG A 386 -17.38 1.28 25.34
C ARG A 386 -17.08 2.19 26.52
N GLY A 387 -17.45 1.78 27.73
CA GLY A 387 -17.33 2.64 28.92
C GLY A 387 -18.10 3.96 28.78
N GLY A 388 -19.22 3.97 28.06
CA GLY A 388 -20.01 5.18 27.81
C GLY A 388 -19.46 6.14 26.74
N GLN A 389 -18.36 5.82 26.07
CA GLN A 389 -17.71 6.71 25.09
C GLN A 389 -17.24 5.96 23.83
N VAL A 390 -17.23 6.66 22.69
CA VAL A 390 -16.57 6.20 21.45
C VAL A 390 -15.06 6.50 21.50
N SER A 391 -14.27 5.92 20.59
CA SER A 391 -12.81 6.10 20.58
C SER A 391 -12.34 7.52 20.24
N GLY A 392 -13.19 8.32 19.58
CA GLY A 392 -12.85 9.65 19.06
C GLY A 392 -11.96 9.62 17.81
N LEU A 393 -11.69 8.45 17.22
CA LEU A 393 -10.84 8.31 16.04
C LEU A 393 -11.63 7.91 14.79
N PRO A 394 -11.07 8.15 13.59
CA PRO A 394 -11.55 7.55 12.35
C PRO A 394 -11.60 6.01 12.47
N ARG A 395 -12.63 5.39 11.90
CA ARG A 395 -12.93 3.96 12.08
C ARG A 395 -11.79 3.03 11.65
N TYR A 396 -11.02 3.41 10.63
CA TYR A 396 -9.87 2.62 10.16
C TYR A 396 -8.78 2.43 11.22
N LEU A 397 -8.71 3.32 12.24
CA LEU A 397 -7.77 3.22 13.35
C LEU A 397 -8.27 2.33 14.51
N GLU A 398 -9.53 1.94 14.52
CA GLU A 398 -10.09 1.10 15.56
C GLU A 398 -9.76 -0.39 15.34
N GLY A 399 -9.86 -1.18 16.42
CA GLY A 399 -9.78 -2.63 16.35
C GLY A 399 -10.85 -3.24 15.43
N ALA A 400 -10.54 -4.38 14.82
CA ALA A 400 -11.43 -5.15 13.94
C ALA A 400 -12.78 -5.47 14.60
N ARG A 401 -12.81 -5.57 15.94
CA ARG A 401 -14.02 -5.84 16.71
C ARG A 401 -15.14 -4.85 16.43
N TYR A 402 -14.83 -3.56 16.43
CA TYR A 402 -15.83 -2.50 16.27
C TYR A 402 -16.32 -2.43 14.82
N SER A 403 -15.39 -2.60 13.87
CA SER A 403 -15.70 -2.74 12.45
C SER A 403 -16.62 -3.93 12.17
N ALA A 404 -16.36 -5.10 12.78
CA ALA A 404 -17.20 -6.28 12.63
C ALA A 404 -18.61 -6.07 13.18
N GLN A 405 -18.75 -5.42 14.33
CA GLN A 405 -20.07 -5.05 14.87
C GLN A 405 -20.81 -4.10 13.91
N TRP A 406 -20.13 -3.06 13.44
CA TRP A 406 -20.71 -2.09 12.50
C TRP A 406 -21.10 -2.72 11.15
N ALA A 407 -20.35 -3.72 10.70
CA ALA A 407 -20.60 -4.49 9.49
C ALA A 407 -21.64 -5.61 9.68
N GLY A 408 -22.32 -5.65 10.83
CA GLY A 408 -23.42 -6.57 11.09
C GLY A 408 -23.04 -8.01 11.39
N MET A 409 -21.78 -8.27 11.75
CA MET A 409 -21.35 -9.62 12.10
C MET A 409 -22.09 -10.13 13.33
N PRO A 410 -22.50 -11.41 13.38
CA PRO A 410 -23.20 -11.96 14.53
C PRO A 410 -22.42 -11.80 15.84
N TYR A 411 -23.13 -11.62 16.96
CA TYR A 411 -22.52 -11.40 18.28
C TYR A 411 -21.37 -12.37 18.63
N PRO A 412 -21.49 -13.70 18.43
CA PRO A 412 -20.40 -14.64 18.75
C PRO A 412 -19.13 -14.48 17.88
N VAL A 413 -19.25 -13.82 16.73
CA VAL A 413 -18.13 -13.56 15.81
C VAL A 413 -17.22 -12.48 16.38
N TYR A 414 -17.78 -11.36 16.86
CA TYR A 414 -16.99 -10.21 17.35
C TYR A 414 -16.89 -10.08 18.88
N ALA A 415 -17.70 -10.81 19.64
CA ALA A 415 -17.71 -10.76 21.10
C ALA A 415 -17.60 -12.18 21.70
N GLY A 416 -16.53 -12.89 21.36
CA GLY A 416 -16.25 -14.23 21.89
C GLY A 416 -16.09 -14.29 23.41
N TYR A 417 -15.60 -13.20 24.00
CA TYR A 417 -15.45 -12.96 25.42
C TYR A 417 -16.55 -12.04 25.97
N LYS A 418 -17.67 -11.89 25.24
CA LYS A 418 -18.86 -11.14 25.65
C LYS A 418 -18.56 -9.69 26.07
N GLY A 419 -17.58 -9.06 25.41
CA GLY A 419 -17.15 -7.68 25.71
C GLY A 419 -16.43 -7.48 27.04
N GLN A 420 -16.00 -8.57 27.71
CA GLN A 420 -15.24 -8.50 28.95
C GLN A 420 -13.73 -8.29 28.70
N ASN A 421 -13.25 -8.60 27.50
CA ASN A 421 -11.86 -8.45 27.09
C ASN A 421 -11.78 -8.08 25.61
N ASP A 422 -11.83 -6.78 25.34
CA ASP A 422 -11.84 -6.25 23.97
C ASP A 422 -10.57 -6.60 23.18
N LEU A 423 -9.41 -6.70 23.82
CA LEU A 423 -8.17 -7.11 23.14
C LEU A 423 -8.26 -8.55 22.64
N SER A 424 -8.75 -9.46 23.50
CA SER A 424 -8.92 -10.85 23.12
C SER A 424 -9.99 -10.99 22.03
N ASP A 425 -11.09 -10.24 22.14
CA ASP A 425 -12.10 -10.19 21.09
C ASP A 425 -11.54 -9.65 19.76
N ASP A 426 -10.75 -8.58 19.79
CA ASP A 426 -10.11 -7.97 18.62
C ASP A 426 -9.12 -8.91 17.90
N ILE A 427 -8.37 -9.72 18.64
CA ILE A 427 -7.46 -10.72 18.04
C ILE A 427 -8.28 -11.84 17.37
N ASN A 428 -9.35 -12.32 18.02
CA ASN A 428 -10.12 -13.48 17.55
C ASN A 428 -11.10 -13.13 16.42
N VAL A 429 -11.71 -11.94 16.45
CA VAL A 429 -12.75 -11.53 15.49
C VAL A 429 -12.26 -11.51 14.06
N ARG A 430 -10.97 -11.23 13.82
CA ARG A 430 -10.38 -11.20 12.47
C ARG A 430 -10.54 -12.55 11.77
N SER A 431 -10.13 -13.62 12.47
CA SER A 431 -10.28 -14.99 11.97
C SER A 431 -11.73 -15.43 11.93
N ARG A 432 -12.54 -15.09 12.94
CA ARG A 432 -13.95 -15.48 13.00
C ARG A 432 -14.80 -14.81 11.92
N THR A 433 -14.50 -13.56 11.58
CA THR A 433 -15.16 -12.82 10.50
C THR A 433 -14.86 -13.48 9.15
N ILE A 434 -13.61 -13.87 8.91
CA ILE A 434 -13.22 -14.62 7.71
C ILE A 434 -13.93 -15.97 7.63
N ASN A 435 -13.98 -16.69 8.74
CA ASN A 435 -14.68 -17.98 8.80
C ASN A 435 -16.18 -17.82 8.55
N TYR A 436 -16.83 -16.81 9.15
CA TYR A 436 -18.24 -16.51 8.92
C TYR A 436 -18.52 -16.07 7.47
N LEU A 437 -17.67 -15.22 6.90
CA LEU A 437 -17.81 -14.83 5.48
C LEU A 437 -17.65 -16.04 4.55
N SER A 438 -16.71 -16.92 4.86
CA SER A 438 -16.38 -18.07 4.01
C SER A 438 -17.18 -19.33 4.25
N GLY A 439 -17.90 -19.44 5.38
CA GLY A 439 -18.71 -20.61 5.70
C GLY A 439 -19.71 -20.91 4.59
N GLY A 440 -19.79 -22.18 4.19
CA GLY A 440 -20.58 -22.66 3.06
C GLY A 440 -19.88 -22.55 1.70
N SER A 441 -18.70 -21.92 1.61
CA SER A 441 -17.90 -21.89 0.38
C SER A 441 -17.12 -23.19 0.17
N VAL A 442 -16.53 -23.36 -1.01
CA VAL A 442 -15.68 -24.52 -1.32
C VAL A 442 -14.42 -24.62 -0.44
N PHE A 443 -13.96 -23.50 0.15
CA PHE A 443 -12.78 -23.46 1.02
C PHE A 443 -13.13 -23.59 2.52
N ASN A 444 -14.40 -23.38 2.90
CA ASN A 444 -14.93 -23.63 4.24
C ASN A 444 -16.33 -24.30 4.15
N PRO A 445 -16.41 -25.55 3.67
CA PRO A 445 -17.69 -26.16 3.30
C PRO A 445 -18.54 -26.64 4.48
N LYS A 446 -17.96 -26.73 5.68
CA LYS A 446 -18.62 -27.33 6.85
C LYS A 446 -19.25 -26.31 7.79
N GLU A 447 -18.63 -25.14 7.92
CA GLU A 447 -19.16 -24.08 8.78
C GLU A 447 -20.28 -23.32 8.04
N PRO A 448 -21.36 -22.92 8.73
CA PRO A 448 -22.35 -22.03 8.13
C PRO A 448 -21.79 -20.61 7.99
N GLY A 449 -22.22 -19.89 6.95
CA GLY A 449 -21.70 -18.56 6.68
C GLY A 449 -22.27 -17.93 5.41
N LEU A 450 -21.56 -16.92 4.90
CA LEU A 450 -21.99 -16.10 3.76
C LEU A 450 -21.44 -16.59 2.40
N GLY A 451 -20.77 -17.74 2.34
CA GLY A 451 -20.36 -18.40 1.10
C GLY A 451 -19.23 -17.74 0.30
N VAL A 452 -18.57 -16.70 0.81
CA VAL A 452 -17.49 -15.99 0.11
C VAL A 452 -16.25 -16.88 0.02
N PRO A 453 -15.70 -17.19 -1.17
CA PRO A 453 -14.66 -18.21 -1.34
C PRO A 453 -13.25 -17.69 -1.02
N LEU A 454 -13.02 -17.21 0.21
CA LEU A 454 -11.72 -16.74 0.67
C LEU A 454 -10.69 -17.87 0.63
N GLU A 455 -9.58 -17.67 -0.08
CA GLU A 455 -8.60 -18.73 -0.36
C GLU A 455 -7.44 -18.78 0.64
N MET A 456 -7.13 -17.66 1.28
CA MET A 456 -6.03 -17.53 2.26
C MET A 456 -6.22 -16.31 3.15
N SER A 457 -5.51 -16.30 4.27
CA SER A 457 -5.48 -15.16 5.20
C SER A 457 -4.06 -14.75 5.60
N MET A 458 -3.75 -13.45 5.70
CA MET A 458 -2.46 -12.96 6.20
C MET A 458 -2.62 -11.82 7.20
N ALA A 459 -2.01 -11.96 8.36
CA ALA A 459 -1.83 -10.88 9.32
C ALA A 459 -0.43 -10.28 9.15
N LEU A 460 -0.33 -8.97 8.92
CA LEU A 460 0.94 -8.25 8.94
C LEU A 460 1.07 -7.52 10.29
N HIS A 461 2.18 -7.74 10.98
CA HIS A 461 2.50 -7.15 12.28
C HIS A 461 3.93 -6.60 12.29
N SER A 462 4.31 -5.89 13.36
CA SER A 462 5.72 -5.62 13.67
C SER A 462 6.07 -6.07 15.08
N ASP A 463 7.22 -6.72 15.22
CA ASP A 463 7.66 -7.27 16.49
C ASP A 463 8.15 -6.15 17.45
N ALA A 464 8.34 -6.51 18.71
CA ALA A 464 8.76 -5.61 19.79
C ALA A 464 10.21 -5.87 20.25
N GLY A 465 11.08 -6.42 19.38
CA GLY A 465 12.49 -6.67 19.68
C GLY A 465 13.39 -5.43 19.50
N PHE A 466 14.53 -5.35 20.19
CA PHE A 466 15.48 -4.26 19.97
C PHE A 466 16.92 -4.78 19.95
N ARG A 467 17.82 -3.97 19.38
CA ARG A 467 19.26 -4.18 19.36
C ARG A 467 19.96 -2.90 19.84
N THR A 468 21.03 -3.06 20.60
CA THR A 468 21.89 -1.96 21.04
C THR A 468 23.07 -1.70 20.09
N ASP A 469 23.24 -2.58 19.09
CA ASP A 469 24.36 -2.56 18.14
C ASP A 469 23.93 -2.16 16.71
N ASP A 470 22.77 -1.50 16.58
CA ASP A 470 22.18 -1.03 15.31
C ASP A 470 21.99 -2.12 14.22
N ARG A 471 22.02 -3.39 14.59
CA ARG A 471 21.70 -4.47 13.64
C ARG A 471 20.19 -4.58 13.41
N ILE A 472 19.84 -5.03 12.21
CA ILE A 472 18.47 -5.34 11.81
C ILE A 472 17.95 -6.57 12.57
N VAL A 473 16.76 -6.45 13.17
CA VAL A 473 16.03 -7.58 13.75
C VAL A 473 15.44 -8.43 12.62
N GLY A 474 14.71 -7.80 11.70
CA GLY A 474 14.20 -8.42 10.48
C GLY A 474 12.94 -9.28 10.67
N THR A 475 12.64 -10.12 9.69
CA THR A 475 11.30 -10.71 9.50
C THR A 475 11.14 -12.08 10.14
N LEU A 476 10.07 -12.29 10.91
CA LEU A 476 9.65 -13.58 11.48
C LEU A 476 8.30 -14.03 10.88
N GLY A 477 8.16 -15.32 10.63
CA GLY A 477 6.89 -15.92 10.18
C GLY A 477 6.29 -16.81 11.27
N ILE A 478 4.97 -16.79 11.43
CA ILE A 478 4.26 -17.64 12.40
C ILE A 478 3.13 -18.37 11.68
N TYR A 479 3.01 -19.67 11.93
CA TYR A 479 1.94 -20.54 11.45
C TYR A 479 1.53 -21.53 12.54
N THR A 480 0.37 -22.20 12.38
CA THR A 480 -0.08 -23.27 13.29
C THR A 480 -0.45 -24.52 12.50
N THR A 481 0.22 -25.65 12.76
CA THR A 481 -0.18 -26.96 12.20
C THR A 481 -0.85 -27.88 13.23
N HIS A 482 -0.56 -27.72 14.51
CA HIS A 482 -1.06 -28.57 15.59
C HIS A 482 -2.49 -28.20 16.05
N PHE A 483 -3.45 -28.21 15.13
CA PHE A 483 -4.88 -27.97 15.39
C PHE A 483 -5.75 -28.69 14.37
N ASN A 484 -6.93 -29.15 14.77
CA ASN A 484 -7.93 -29.81 13.91
C ASN A 484 -7.33 -30.94 13.04
N ASP A 485 -6.65 -31.89 13.69
CA ASP A 485 -5.96 -33.04 13.06
C ASP A 485 -4.97 -32.65 11.94
N GLY A 486 -4.36 -31.47 12.04
CA GLY A 486 -3.44 -30.96 11.03
C GLY A 486 -4.12 -30.54 9.73
N LYS A 487 -5.43 -30.28 9.74
CA LYS A 487 -6.22 -29.93 8.56
C LYS A 487 -6.95 -28.59 8.68
N LEU A 488 -7.10 -27.95 7.54
CA LEU A 488 -7.95 -26.79 7.28
C LEU A 488 -9.39 -27.25 6.99
N ALA A 489 -10.35 -26.33 6.90
CA ALA A 489 -11.77 -26.68 6.83
C ALA A 489 -12.14 -27.54 5.62
N ALA A 490 -11.53 -27.27 4.46
CA ALA A 490 -11.69 -28.07 3.24
C ALA A 490 -10.83 -29.35 3.19
N GLY A 491 -10.12 -29.70 4.27
CA GLY A 491 -9.31 -30.92 4.37
C GLY A 491 -7.85 -30.76 3.93
N THR A 492 -7.47 -29.62 3.36
CA THR A 492 -6.07 -29.27 3.05
C THR A 492 -5.21 -29.35 4.31
N ASN A 493 -4.02 -29.93 4.18
CA ASN A 493 -3.06 -30.03 5.28
C ASN A 493 -2.55 -28.64 5.67
N ARG A 494 -2.51 -28.34 6.97
CA ARG A 494 -2.08 -27.03 7.52
C ARG A 494 -0.62 -26.68 7.23
N TYR A 495 0.22 -27.62 6.81
CA TYR A 495 1.55 -27.30 6.28
C TYR A 495 1.50 -26.42 5.03
N ALA A 496 0.34 -26.30 4.35
CA ALA A 496 0.12 -25.26 3.34
C ALA A 496 0.34 -23.83 3.90
N SER A 497 0.06 -23.58 5.18
CA SER A 497 0.36 -22.32 5.87
C SER A 497 1.86 -22.11 6.13
N ARG A 498 2.60 -23.19 6.38
CA ARG A 498 4.07 -23.14 6.48
C ARG A 498 4.69 -22.77 5.13
N ASP A 499 4.21 -23.38 4.05
CA ASP A 499 4.66 -23.09 2.69
C ASP A 499 4.44 -21.61 2.34
N LEU A 500 3.28 -21.06 2.75
CA LEU A 500 2.96 -19.62 2.61
C LEU A 500 3.95 -18.75 3.40
N ALA A 501 4.20 -19.07 4.68
CA ALA A 501 5.13 -18.33 5.54
C ALA A 501 6.56 -18.33 4.96
N ASP A 502 7.04 -19.48 4.47
CA ASP A 502 8.38 -19.60 3.86
C ASP A 502 8.52 -18.69 2.65
N LEU A 503 7.50 -18.67 1.79
CA LEU A 503 7.50 -17.87 0.57
C LEU A 503 7.63 -16.37 0.88
N PHE A 504 6.84 -15.87 1.82
CA PHE A 504 6.93 -14.48 2.27
C PHE A 504 8.32 -14.13 2.78
N LEU A 505 8.84 -14.91 3.73
CA LEU A 505 10.15 -14.64 4.32
C LEU A 505 11.27 -14.73 3.29
N THR A 506 11.16 -15.61 2.28
CA THR A 506 12.18 -15.73 1.23
C THR A 506 12.15 -14.50 0.34
N ARG A 507 10.97 -14.10 -0.14
CA ARG A 507 10.87 -12.98 -1.09
C ARG A 507 11.18 -11.65 -0.44
N LEU A 508 10.73 -11.43 0.80
CA LEU A 508 11.07 -10.23 1.58
C LEU A 508 12.59 -10.09 1.76
N GLN A 509 13.27 -11.15 2.19
CA GLN A 509 14.72 -11.12 2.36
C GLN A 509 15.45 -10.83 1.04
N GLN A 510 15.03 -11.45 -0.06
CA GLN A 510 15.65 -11.25 -1.38
C GLN A 510 15.47 -9.81 -1.87
N ASP A 511 14.22 -9.36 -2.00
CA ASP A 511 13.92 -8.05 -2.60
C ASP A 511 14.49 -6.91 -1.73
N ILE A 512 14.40 -6.99 -0.40
CA ILE A 512 14.94 -5.95 0.49
C ILE A 512 16.47 -5.88 0.41
N ARG A 513 17.18 -7.02 0.47
CA ARG A 513 18.65 -7.05 0.36
C ARG A 513 19.11 -6.46 -0.97
N SER A 514 18.46 -6.86 -2.06
CA SER A 514 18.81 -6.39 -3.41
C SER A 514 18.53 -4.90 -3.62
N THR A 515 17.46 -4.35 -3.05
CA THR A 515 17.10 -2.93 -3.27
C THR A 515 17.81 -1.96 -2.33
N PHE A 516 18.02 -2.34 -1.06
CA PHE A 516 18.52 -1.41 -0.03
C PHE A 516 19.97 -1.67 0.38
N ASN A 517 20.61 -2.73 -0.13
CA ASN A 517 21.93 -3.19 0.34
C ASN A 517 21.99 -3.32 1.88
N ALA A 518 20.86 -3.68 2.49
CA ALA A 518 20.72 -3.89 3.92
C ALA A 518 20.86 -5.38 4.21
N ASP A 519 21.57 -5.76 5.27
CA ASP A 519 21.62 -7.16 5.72
C ASP A 519 20.29 -7.55 6.40
N TRP A 520 19.24 -7.67 5.61
CA TRP A 520 17.91 -7.97 6.11
C TRP A 520 17.87 -9.40 6.66
N THR A 521 17.73 -9.50 7.98
CA THR A 521 17.69 -10.77 8.69
C THR A 521 16.39 -11.50 8.41
N ARG A 522 16.49 -12.71 7.84
CA ARG A 522 15.40 -13.68 7.89
C ARG A 522 15.47 -14.43 9.22
N ARG A 523 14.42 -14.30 10.04
CA ARG A 523 14.28 -15.02 11.31
C ARG A 523 13.55 -16.35 11.09
N SER A 524 13.23 -17.01 12.19
CA SER A 524 12.56 -18.30 12.24
C SER A 524 11.18 -18.31 11.59
N MET A 525 10.73 -19.49 11.16
CA MET A 525 9.31 -19.78 10.90
C MET A 525 8.73 -20.56 12.07
N TRP A 526 8.05 -19.89 13.00
CA TRP A 526 7.52 -20.51 14.22
C TRP A 526 6.22 -21.27 13.95
N ASN A 527 6.21 -22.55 14.31
CA ASN A 527 4.97 -23.32 14.46
C ASN A 527 4.42 -23.08 15.87
N ARG A 528 3.56 -22.08 16.03
CA ARG A 528 3.02 -21.67 17.35
C ARG A 528 1.56 -21.34 17.28
N ASN A 529 0.85 -21.71 18.34
CA ASN A 529 -0.58 -21.60 18.47
C ASN A 529 -1.07 -20.16 18.72
N TYR A 530 -1.04 -19.33 17.67
CA TYR A 530 -1.58 -17.97 17.68
C TYR A 530 -2.98 -17.98 17.08
N SER A 531 -3.91 -17.21 17.65
CA SER A 531 -5.30 -17.24 17.21
C SER A 531 -5.45 -16.95 15.71
N GLU A 532 -4.73 -15.93 15.22
CA GLU A 532 -4.72 -15.49 13.81
C GLU A 532 -4.13 -16.50 12.82
N THR A 533 -3.56 -17.62 13.30
CA THR A 533 -3.09 -18.73 12.45
C THR A 533 -3.70 -20.09 12.82
N ARG A 534 -4.30 -20.21 14.01
CA ARG A 534 -5.05 -21.37 14.48
C ARG A 534 -6.48 -21.36 13.97
N LEU A 535 -7.20 -20.25 14.14
CA LEU A 535 -8.63 -20.17 13.89
C LEU A 535 -9.04 -20.10 12.41
N PRO A 536 -8.28 -19.46 11.49
CA PRO A 536 -8.69 -19.39 10.10
C PRO A 536 -8.96 -20.77 9.50
N ALA A 537 -10.07 -20.86 8.76
CA ALA A 537 -10.49 -22.05 8.04
C ALA A 537 -9.60 -22.37 6.82
N VAL A 538 -8.82 -21.40 6.37
CA VAL A 538 -7.98 -21.39 5.16
C VAL A 538 -6.49 -21.27 5.52
N PRO A 539 -5.54 -21.50 4.58
CA PRO A 539 -4.13 -21.29 4.87
C PRO A 539 -3.85 -19.87 5.39
N SER A 540 -3.05 -19.79 6.45
CA SER A 540 -2.94 -18.56 7.25
C SER A 540 -1.56 -18.38 7.87
N THR A 541 -1.05 -17.15 7.86
CA THR A 541 0.23 -16.80 8.50
C THR A 541 0.17 -15.42 9.15
N ILE A 542 0.94 -15.24 10.23
CA ILE A 542 1.38 -13.91 10.68
C ILE A 542 2.77 -13.67 10.06
N VAL A 543 2.98 -12.46 9.57
CA VAL A 543 4.30 -11.95 9.18
C VAL A 543 4.63 -10.79 10.10
N GLU A 544 5.58 -11.01 11.00
CA GLU A 544 6.22 -9.95 11.77
C GLU A 544 7.30 -9.34 10.88
N LEU A 545 6.95 -8.27 10.16
CA LEU A 545 7.76 -7.75 9.05
C LEU A 545 9.14 -7.29 9.53
N LEU A 546 9.15 -6.48 10.58
CA LEU A 546 10.31 -5.83 11.17
C LEU A 546 10.01 -5.58 12.65
N SER A 547 10.98 -5.05 13.41
CA SER A 547 10.71 -4.61 14.78
C SER A 547 10.46 -3.11 14.92
N HIS A 548 9.29 -2.72 15.43
CA HIS A 548 8.95 -1.31 15.65
C HIS A 548 9.67 -0.68 16.86
N GLN A 549 10.34 -1.50 17.69
CA GLN A 549 11.18 -1.03 18.80
C GLN A 549 12.67 -0.93 18.44
N ASN A 550 13.05 -1.33 17.22
CA ASN A 550 14.43 -1.30 16.79
C ASN A 550 14.68 -0.11 15.86
N PHE A 551 15.57 0.79 16.26
CA PHE A 551 15.89 1.98 15.47
C PHE A 551 16.37 1.65 14.06
N ALA A 552 17.23 0.65 13.90
CA ALA A 552 17.76 0.25 12.60
C ALA A 552 16.66 -0.26 11.64
N ASP A 553 15.67 -0.99 12.16
CA ASP A 553 14.51 -1.43 11.38
C ASP A 553 13.64 -0.22 11.01
N MET A 554 13.35 0.68 11.96
CA MET A 554 12.49 1.84 11.74
C MET A 554 13.08 2.87 10.78
N ARG A 555 14.40 2.95 10.64
CA ARG A 555 15.06 3.77 9.61
C ARG A 555 14.62 3.38 8.20
N LEU A 556 14.42 2.08 7.97
CA LEU A 556 13.86 1.57 6.71
C LEU A 556 12.33 1.62 6.76
N GLY A 557 11.72 1.26 7.89
CA GLY A 557 10.28 1.18 8.07
C GLY A 557 9.51 2.47 7.74
N HIS A 558 10.11 3.64 7.99
CA HIS A 558 9.52 4.93 7.65
C HIS A 558 9.72 5.37 6.18
N ASP A 559 10.59 4.71 5.42
CA ASP A 559 10.84 5.06 4.01
C ASP A 559 9.70 4.55 3.12
N PRO A 560 8.96 5.42 2.40
CA PRO A 560 7.92 5.01 1.46
C PRO A 560 8.38 4.00 0.38
N LYS A 561 9.65 4.04 -0.07
CA LYS A 561 10.19 3.04 -1.01
C LYS A 561 10.39 1.68 -0.37
N PHE A 562 10.75 1.64 0.90
CA PHE A 562 10.80 0.39 1.65
C PHE A 562 9.41 -0.20 1.79
N LYS A 563 8.41 0.63 2.13
CA LYS A 563 7.00 0.23 2.18
C LYS A 563 6.52 -0.35 0.84
N PHE A 564 6.84 0.31 -0.28
CA PHE A 564 6.54 -0.21 -1.62
C PHE A 564 7.24 -1.55 -1.91
N THR A 565 8.56 -1.64 -1.68
CA THR A 565 9.36 -2.86 -1.95
C THR A 565 8.89 -4.04 -1.12
N ALA A 566 8.67 -3.84 0.18
CA ALA A 566 8.18 -4.88 1.08
C ALA A 566 6.77 -5.33 0.68
N SER A 567 5.87 -4.40 0.37
CA SER A 567 4.51 -4.72 -0.09
C SER A 567 4.51 -5.45 -1.44
N ARG A 568 5.39 -5.06 -2.36
CA ARG A 568 5.57 -5.75 -3.66
C ARG A 568 6.08 -7.17 -3.46
N ALA A 569 7.00 -7.42 -2.53
CA ALA A 569 7.46 -8.76 -2.18
C ALA A 569 6.34 -9.63 -1.58
N LEU A 570 5.48 -9.05 -0.71
CA LEU A 570 4.29 -9.73 -0.17
C LEU A 570 3.30 -10.07 -1.31
N TYR A 571 2.98 -9.11 -2.18
CA TYR A 571 2.13 -9.34 -3.35
C TYR A 571 2.65 -10.48 -4.25
N LYS A 572 3.94 -10.44 -4.63
CA LYS A 572 4.57 -11.49 -5.45
C LYS A 572 4.43 -12.87 -4.79
N SER A 573 4.61 -12.93 -3.47
CA SER A 573 4.46 -14.17 -2.69
C SER A 573 3.02 -14.69 -2.71
N ILE A 574 2.03 -13.81 -2.51
CA ILE A 574 0.60 -14.18 -2.54
C ILE A 574 0.21 -14.70 -3.93
N LEU A 575 0.60 -13.98 -4.99
CA LEU A 575 0.36 -14.37 -6.38
C LEU A 575 0.95 -15.75 -6.67
N GLN A 576 2.23 -15.94 -6.38
CA GLN A 576 2.92 -17.21 -6.60
C GLN A 576 2.30 -18.34 -5.78
N TYR A 577 1.92 -18.08 -4.52
CA TYR A 577 1.27 -19.06 -3.67
C TYR A 577 -0.07 -19.53 -4.25
N ILE A 578 -1.00 -18.60 -4.50
CA ILE A 578 -2.34 -18.91 -5.01
C ILE A 578 -2.25 -19.64 -6.36
N CYS A 579 -1.42 -19.15 -7.28
CA CYS A 579 -1.24 -19.80 -8.56
C CYS A 579 -0.64 -21.21 -8.41
N THR A 580 0.29 -21.43 -7.48
CA THR A 580 0.83 -22.76 -7.15
C THR A 580 -0.27 -23.68 -6.59
N GLN A 581 -1.12 -23.18 -5.70
CA GLN A 581 -2.23 -23.94 -5.12
C GLN A 581 -3.21 -24.46 -6.19
N HIS A 582 -3.44 -23.67 -7.24
CA HIS A 582 -4.31 -24.01 -8.38
C HIS A 582 -3.58 -24.65 -9.57
N ASN A 583 -2.27 -24.91 -9.48
CA ASN A 583 -1.44 -25.38 -10.59
C ASN A 583 -1.58 -24.50 -11.85
N LYS A 584 -1.47 -23.19 -11.67
CA LYS A 584 -1.55 -22.16 -12.72
C LYS A 584 -0.22 -21.43 -12.84
N GLU A 585 0.08 -21.00 -14.06
CA GLU A 585 1.15 -20.02 -14.32
C GLU A 585 0.72 -18.65 -13.79
N TYR A 586 1.71 -17.84 -13.39
CA TYR A 586 1.50 -16.46 -12.96
C TYR A 586 2.42 -15.49 -13.69
N VAL A 587 2.02 -14.23 -13.72
CA VAL A 587 2.80 -13.08 -14.21
C VAL A 587 2.63 -11.97 -13.20
N VAL A 588 3.73 -11.33 -12.81
CA VAL A 588 3.69 -10.18 -11.88
C VAL A 588 3.32 -8.91 -12.65
N GLN A 589 2.58 -7.99 -12.03
CA GLN A 589 2.21 -6.71 -12.66
C GLN A 589 3.46 -5.83 -12.92
N PRO A 590 3.43 -4.96 -13.95
CA PRO A 590 4.56 -4.08 -14.27
C PRO A 590 4.86 -3.03 -13.19
N LEU A 591 6.01 -2.37 -13.34
CA LEU A 591 6.34 -1.13 -12.61
C LEU A 591 5.68 0.08 -13.30
N PRO A 592 5.50 1.21 -12.59
CA PRO A 592 5.02 2.47 -13.19
C PRO A 592 5.87 2.88 -14.40
N VAL A 593 5.25 3.53 -15.38
CA VAL A 593 5.96 4.15 -16.50
C VAL A 593 6.73 5.38 -16.03
N ASN A 594 7.77 5.77 -16.76
CA ASN A 594 8.57 6.97 -16.52
C ASN A 594 8.71 7.82 -17.79
N ASN A 595 9.44 8.94 -17.70
CA ASN A 595 9.69 9.87 -18.81
C ASN A 595 8.40 10.37 -19.47
N PHE A 596 7.35 10.56 -18.69
CA PHE A 596 6.06 10.94 -19.22
C PHE A 596 6.11 12.38 -19.74
N SER A 597 5.51 12.64 -20.90
CA SER A 597 5.43 13.99 -21.46
C SER A 597 4.20 14.20 -22.30
N VAL A 598 3.71 15.43 -22.32
CA VAL A 598 2.59 15.90 -23.14
C VAL A 598 3.08 17.02 -24.05
N ARG A 599 2.70 16.99 -25.32
CA ARG A 599 2.98 18.05 -26.31
C ARG A 599 1.76 18.37 -27.15
N PHE A 600 1.74 19.56 -27.75
CA PHE A 600 0.77 19.85 -28.79
C PHE A 600 1.09 19.06 -30.04
N GLY A 601 0.11 18.30 -30.53
CA GLY A 601 0.28 17.49 -31.73
C GLY A 601 0.28 18.33 -33.01
N LYS A 602 0.73 17.71 -34.10
CA LYS A 602 0.83 18.36 -35.42
C LYS A 602 -0.53 18.80 -35.99
N LYS A 603 -1.62 18.11 -35.60
CA LYS A 603 -2.98 18.44 -36.03
C LYS A 603 -3.59 19.50 -35.11
N LYS A 604 -4.54 20.27 -35.63
CA LYS A 604 -5.23 21.30 -34.85
C LYS A 604 -5.94 20.66 -33.65
N ASN A 605 -5.66 21.20 -32.46
CA ASN A 605 -6.29 20.84 -31.18
C ASN A 605 -6.11 19.37 -30.81
N THR A 606 -4.91 18.84 -31.04
CA THR A 606 -4.51 17.52 -30.54
C THR A 606 -3.39 17.63 -29.52
N LEU A 607 -3.34 16.67 -28.61
CA LEU A 607 -2.21 16.42 -27.72
C LEU A 607 -1.54 15.10 -28.10
N GLU A 608 -0.22 15.07 -28.03
CA GLU A 608 0.62 13.88 -28.16
C GLU A 608 1.23 13.58 -26.80
N LEU A 609 0.96 12.39 -26.28
CA LEU A 609 1.47 11.87 -25.03
C LEU A 609 2.52 10.80 -25.34
N SER A 610 3.60 10.76 -24.57
CA SER A 610 4.64 9.72 -24.70
C SER A 610 5.26 9.40 -23.34
N TRP A 611 5.69 8.14 -23.16
CA TRP A 611 6.28 7.62 -21.92
C TRP A 611 7.21 6.45 -22.23
N GLN A 612 7.82 5.86 -21.20
CA GLN A 612 8.61 4.64 -21.32
C GLN A 612 8.14 3.57 -20.32
N GLY A 613 8.10 2.32 -20.77
CA GLY A 613 7.84 1.18 -19.90
C GLY A 613 9.08 0.86 -19.07
N VAL A 614 8.88 0.43 -17.82
CA VAL A 614 9.97 0.14 -16.88
C VAL A 614 10.07 -1.37 -16.62
N ASP A 615 11.26 -1.93 -16.83
CA ASP A 615 11.56 -3.33 -16.50
C ASP A 615 11.83 -3.50 -14.99
N ASP A 616 11.33 -4.59 -14.41
CA ASP A 616 11.62 -4.97 -13.02
C ASP A 616 12.82 -5.94 -12.98
N PRO A 617 14.02 -5.52 -12.55
CA PRO A 617 15.19 -6.39 -12.51
C PRO A 617 15.04 -7.55 -11.50
N LEU A 618 14.12 -7.43 -10.54
CA LEU A 618 13.84 -8.48 -9.56
C LEU A 618 12.76 -9.45 -10.03
N GLU A 619 12.07 -9.15 -11.13
CA GLU A 619 10.94 -9.92 -11.63
C GLU A 619 10.78 -9.85 -13.15
N PRO A 620 11.48 -10.71 -13.90
CA PRO A 620 11.46 -10.69 -15.37
C PRO A 620 10.08 -10.92 -15.99
N THR A 621 9.11 -11.49 -15.26
CA THR A 621 7.74 -11.64 -15.79
C THR A 621 6.97 -10.32 -15.84
N ALA A 622 7.43 -9.28 -15.13
CA ALA A 622 6.73 -8.01 -14.97
C ALA A 622 6.86 -7.05 -16.17
N THR A 623 7.23 -7.54 -17.36
CA THR A 623 7.38 -6.70 -18.56
C THR A 623 6.06 -6.03 -18.96
N PRO A 624 6.04 -4.71 -19.21
CA PRO A 624 4.90 -4.01 -19.81
C PRO A 624 4.52 -4.58 -21.18
N ARG A 625 3.22 -4.75 -21.45
CA ARG A 625 2.69 -5.18 -22.75
C ARG A 625 1.87 -4.09 -23.44
N GLU A 626 1.07 -3.39 -22.65
CA GLU A 626 0.11 -2.38 -23.09
C GLU A 626 0.02 -1.30 -22.00
N TYR A 627 -0.73 -0.24 -22.27
CA TYR A 627 -0.86 0.88 -21.33
C TYR A 627 -2.30 1.36 -21.26
N ILE A 628 -2.68 1.91 -20.12
CA ILE A 628 -3.97 2.59 -19.94
C ILE A 628 -3.70 4.08 -19.73
N VAL A 629 -4.32 4.92 -20.56
CA VAL A 629 -4.27 6.38 -20.44
C VAL A 629 -5.55 6.84 -19.76
N TYR A 630 -5.43 7.34 -18.54
CA TYR A 630 -6.53 7.94 -17.80
C TYR A 630 -6.59 9.44 -18.05
N THR A 631 -7.80 9.96 -18.30
CA THR A 631 -8.01 11.39 -18.57
C THR A 631 -8.91 12.01 -17.51
N ARG A 632 -8.50 13.18 -17.00
CA ARG A 632 -9.32 14.08 -16.19
C ARG A 632 -9.54 15.38 -16.96
N ILE A 633 -10.79 15.84 -17.03
CA ILE A 633 -11.17 17.08 -17.70
C ILE A 633 -11.56 18.13 -16.65
N GLY A 634 -10.92 19.30 -16.70
CA GLY A 634 -11.19 20.39 -15.76
C GLY A 634 -10.91 19.97 -14.31
N ARG A 635 -11.91 20.14 -13.43
CA ARG A 635 -11.84 19.75 -12.00
C ARG A 635 -12.51 18.39 -11.71
N GLY A 636 -12.89 17.64 -12.74
CA GLY A 636 -13.52 16.32 -12.58
C GLY A 636 -12.56 15.27 -12.01
N GLY A 637 -12.97 14.00 -12.06
CA GLY A 637 -12.15 12.84 -11.73
C GLY A 637 -11.50 12.23 -12.97
N PHE A 638 -10.70 11.18 -12.77
CA PHE A 638 -10.19 10.36 -13.87
C PHE A 638 -11.26 9.38 -14.37
N ASP A 639 -11.33 9.21 -15.68
CA ASP A 639 -12.19 8.23 -16.35
C ASP A 639 -11.79 6.77 -16.08
N ASN A 640 -12.44 5.81 -16.76
CA ASN A 640 -12.07 4.38 -16.67
C ASN A 640 -10.81 4.03 -17.49
N GLY A 641 -10.18 5.02 -18.13
CA GLY A 641 -8.99 4.84 -18.95
C GLY A 641 -9.26 4.31 -20.36
N VAL A 642 -8.33 4.64 -21.25
CA VAL A 642 -8.30 4.16 -22.64
C VAL A 642 -7.08 3.25 -22.82
N ARG A 643 -7.33 2.02 -23.26
CA ARG A 643 -6.27 1.06 -23.58
C ARG A 643 -5.53 1.45 -24.85
N VAL A 644 -4.21 1.43 -24.80
CA VAL A 644 -3.31 1.69 -25.93
C VAL A 644 -2.18 0.66 -25.96
N SER A 645 -1.73 0.29 -27.16
CA SER A 645 -0.69 -0.75 -27.32
C SER A 645 0.74 -0.18 -27.42
N ASN A 646 0.87 1.12 -27.68
CA ASN A 646 2.17 1.78 -27.86
C ASN A 646 2.47 2.69 -26.68
N PRO A 647 3.75 3.01 -26.43
CA PRO A 647 4.15 3.93 -25.36
C PRO A 647 3.90 5.41 -25.71
N PHE A 648 2.86 5.67 -26.51
CA PHE A 648 2.40 6.99 -26.89
C PHE A 648 0.91 6.94 -27.22
N HIS A 649 0.26 8.09 -27.09
CA HIS A 649 -1.14 8.25 -27.45
C HIS A 649 -1.41 9.66 -27.99
N THR A 650 -2.28 9.78 -28.99
CA THR A 650 -2.71 11.07 -29.52
C THR A 650 -4.22 11.20 -29.38
N LEU A 651 -4.67 12.29 -28.78
CA LEU A 651 -6.10 12.59 -28.63
C LEU A 651 -6.43 14.02 -29.05
N LYS A 652 -7.71 14.25 -29.30
CA LYS A 652 -8.27 15.59 -29.54
C LYS A 652 -8.66 16.24 -28.22
N ILE A 653 -8.54 17.56 -28.17
CA ILE A 653 -8.92 18.39 -27.03
C ILE A 653 -9.76 19.60 -27.47
N GLU A 654 -10.50 20.16 -26.52
CA GLU A 654 -11.21 21.43 -26.70
C GLU A 654 -10.40 22.59 -26.11
N PRO A 655 -10.12 23.65 -26.88
CA PRO A 655 -9.48 24.85 -26.34
C PRO A 655 -10.32 25.52 -25.25
N GLY A 656 -9.66 26.00 -24.20
CA GLY A 656 -10.31 26.62 -23.04
C GLY A 656 -10.51 25.68 -21.84
N ILE A 657 -10.13 24.41 -21.95
CA ILE A 657 -10.26 23.42 -20.87
C ILE A 657 -8.88 22.80 -20.56
N VAL A 658 -8.60 22.58 -19.28
CA VAL A 658 -7.40 21.87 -18.80
C VAL A 658 -7.67 20.37 -18.84
N TYR A 659 -6.73 19.61 -19.41
CA TYR A 659 -6.74 18.16 -19.41
C TYR A 659 -5.57 17.67 -18.56
N SER A 660 -5.81 16.68 -17.70
CA SER A 660 -4.77 15.99 -16.94
C SER A 660 -4.77 14.50 -17.29
N PHE A 661 -3.58 13.91 -17.24
CA PHE A 661 -3.34 12.55 -17.67
C PHE A 661 -2.47 11.81 -16.66
N LYS A 662 -2.74 10.52 -16.48
CA LYS A 662 -1.81 9.56 -15.88
C LYS A 662 -1.83 8.28 -16.69
N VAL A 663 -0.72 7.56 -16.67
CA VAL A 663 -0.54 6.34 -17.46
C VAL A 663 -0.14 5.20 -16.55
N THR A 664 -0.71 4.03 -16.78
CA THR A 664 -0.30 2.77 -16.16
C THR A 664 0.18 1.79 -17.23
N ALA A 665 1.11 0.92 -16.86
CA ALA A 665 1.52 -0.23 -17.67
C ALA A 665 0.68 -1.45 -17.28
N VAL A 666 0.32 -2.26 -18.28
CA VAL A 666 -0.48 -3.47 -18.13
C VAL A 666 0.22 -4.65 -18.78
N ASN A 667 0.14 -5.80 -18.14
CA ASN A 667 0.48 -7.09 -18.73
C ASN A 667 -0.57 -8.14 -18.35
N ARG A 668 -0.28 -9.43 -18.58
CA ARG A 668 -1.23 -10.51 -18.27
C ARG A 668 -1.48 -10.71 -16.76
N GLY A 669 -0.59 -10.19 -15.93
CA GLY A 669 -0.61 -10.29 -14.47
C GLY A 669 -1.43 -9.21 -13.78
N GLY A 670 -1.56 -8.03 -14.40
CA GLY A 670 -2.27 -6.90 -13.81
C GLY A 670 -1.77 -5.55 -14.32
N GLU A 671 -2.08 -4.52 -13.54
CA GLU A 671 -1.80 -3.11 -13.82
C GLU A 671 -0.81 -2.51 -12.82
N SER A 672 0.10 -1.66 -13.30
CA SER A 672 1.08 -0.97 -12.46
C SER A 672 0.44 0.12 -11.58
N PHE A 673 1.22 0.66 -10.66
CA PHE A 673 0.92 1.99 -10.08
C PHE A 673 1.00 3.05 -11.19
N PRO A 674 0.30 4.19 -11.06
CA PRO A 674 0.29 5.22 -12.09
C PRO A 674 1.62 5.97 -12.16
N SER A 675 1.89 6.58 -13.32
CA SER A 675 2.84 7.69 -13.46
C SER A 675 2.46 8.88 -12.58
N GLU A 676 3.33 9.89 -12.54
CA GLU A 676 2.93 11.25 -12.18
C GLU A 676 1.78 11.76 -13.06
N ILE A 677 1.10 12.82 -12.61
CA ILE A 677 -0.01 13.43 -13.35
C ILE A 677 0.49 14.67 -14.09
N LEU A 678 0.39 14.61 -15.42
CA LEU A 678 0.73 15.72 -16.29
C LEU A 678 -0.53 16.43 -16.79
N ALA A 679 -0.41 17.73 -17.06
CA ALA A 679 -1.52 18.57 -17.49
C ALA A 679 -1.19 19.37 -18.76
N ALA A 680 -2.22 19.68 -19.53
CA ALA A 680 -2.12 20.53 -20.70
C ALA A 680 -3.37 21.39 -20.88
N TYR A 681 -3.20 22.55 -21.50
CA TYR A 681 -4.25 23.51 -21.78
C TYR A 681 -3.93 24.27 -23.04
N LYS A 682 -4.90 24.35 -23.95
CA LYS A 682 -4.80 25.21 -25.12
C LYS A 682 -5.69 26.44 -24.95
N SER A 683 -5.09 27.62 -24.95
CA SER A 683 -5.84 28.88 -24.93
C SER A 683 -6.61 29.09 -26.24
N LYS A 684 -7.76 29.77 -26.14
CA LYS A 684 -8.52 30.27 -27.30
C LYS A 684 -7.83 31.45 -27.98
N HIS A 685 -6.99 32.19 -27.25
CA HIS A 685 -6.26 33.37 -27.69
C HIS A 685 -4.78 33.27 -27.26
N GLU A 686 -4.08 32.27 -27.78
CA GLU A 686 -2.69 31.96 -27.44
C GLU A 686 -1.74 33.10 -27.86
N LYS A 687 -1.07 33.72 -26.88
CA LYS A 687 0.04 34.66 -27.08
C LYS A 687 1.40 33.98 -27.00
N ALA A 688 1.54 33.02 -26.09
CA ALA A 688 2.77 32.28 -25.86
C ALA A 688 2.46 30.93 -25.20
N ARG A 689 3.48 30.07 -25.13
CA ARG A 689 3.39 28.74 -24.51
C ARG A 689 4.30 28.65 -23.29
N VAL A 690 3.86 27.89 -22.30
CA VAL A 690 4.64 27.56 -21.11
C VAL A 690 4.85 26.04 -21.09
N LEU A 691 6.08 25.59 -20.88
CA LEU A 691 6.34 24.21 -20.48
C LEU A 691 6.38 24.13 -18.97
N ILE A 692 5.54 23.29 -18.37
CA ILE A 692 5.62 22.97 -16.95
C ILE A 692 6.45 21.69 -16.81
N ILE A 693 7.55 21.75 -16.07
CA ILE A 693 8.40 20.60 -15.78
C ILE A 693 8.12 20.19 -14.35
N ASN A 694 7.58 18.99 -14.15
CA ASN A 694 7.44 18.42 -12.82
C ASN A 694 8.76 17.73 -12.46
N GLY A 695 9.50 18.30 -11.51
CA GLY A 695 10.66 17.65 -10.90
C GLY A 695 10.48 17.43 -9.40
N PHE A 696 9.23 17.46 -8.91
CA PHE A 696 8.95 17.12 -7.52
C PHE A 696 8.45 15.69 -7.42
N ASP A 697 9.41 14.77 -7.33
CA ASP A 697 9.18 13.32 -7.23
C ASP A 697 9.64 12.76 -5.89
N ARG A 698 10.24 13.62 -5.05
CA ARG A 698 10.73 13.22 -3.73
C ARG A 698 9.63 12.62 -2.87
N ILE A 699 9.88 11.38 -2.49
CA ILE A 699 9.31 10.69 -1.32
C ILE A 699 10.45 10.26 -0.40
N SER A 700 10.33 10.50 0.90
CA SER A 700 11.41 10.24 1.87
C SER A 700 10.88 9.91 3.26
N SER A 701 11.71 9.24 4.06
CA SER A 701 11.50 9.12 5.51
C SER A 701 11.68 10.46 6.22
N PRO A 702 11.28 10.58 7.50
CA PRO A 702 11.68 11.71 8.33
C PRO A 702 13.19 11.83 8.51
N ALA A 703 13.66 13.02 8.91
CA ALA A 703 15.06 13.27 9.22
C ALA A 703 15.55 12.35 10.33
N VAL A 704 16.64 11.63 10.07
CA VAL A 704 17.23 10.68 11.02
C VAL A 704 18.29 11.38 11.88
N ILE A 705 18.20 11.18 13.19
CA ILE A 705 19.29 11.43 14.15
C ILE A 705 19.97 10.09 14.43
N ASN A 706 21.27 10.01 14.16
CA ASN A 706 22.07 8.83 14.42
C ASN A 706 23.49 9.25 14.80
N THR A 707 23.72 9.44 16.10
CA THR A 707 25.03 9.73 16.70
C THR A 707 25.38 8.61 17.69
N PRO A 708 26.59 8.57 18.28
CA PRO A 708 26.93 7.57 19.30
C PRO A 708 25.99 7.59 20.53
N ASP A 709 25.44 8.74 20.89
CA ASP A 709 24.59 8.92 22.07
C ASP A 709 23.09 9.02 21.73
N GLU A 710 22.74 9.45 20.51
CA GLU A 710 21.36 9.72 20.12
C GLU A 710 20.90 8.91 18.90
N ALA A 711 19.65 8.45 18.93
CA ALA A 711 18.98 7.76 17.84
C ALA A 711 17.50 8.15 17.75
N GLY A 712 17.03 8.46 16.54
CA GLY A 712 15.62 8.74 16.34
C GLY A 712 15.28 9.52 15.07
N PHE A 713 14.10 10.14 15.10
CA PHE A 713 13.55 10.90 14.00
C PHE A 713 13.15 12.30 14.44
N ASP A 714 13.64 13.32 13.74
CA ASP A 714 13.35 14.73 14.01
C ASP A 714 12.34 15.28 13.00
N LEU A 715 11.06 15.20 13.38
CA LEU A 715 9.96 15.71 12.56
C LEU A 715 9.99 17.24 12.40
N THR A 716 10.70 17.97 13.26
CA THR A 716 10.76 19.44 13.19
C THR A 716 11.73 19.90 12.10
N LYS A 717 12.79 19.12 11.86
CA LYS A 717 13.75 19.33 10.78
C LYS A 717 13.16 18.93 9.43
N ASP A 718 12.70 17.69 9.31
CA ASP A 718 12.04 17.18 8.11
C ASP A 718 11.12 16.02 8.50
N PRO A 719 9.78 16.16 8.42
CA PRO A 719 8.85 15.07 8.73
C PRO A 719 8.83 13.99 7.65
N GLY A 720 9.60 14.15 6.56
CA GLY A 720 9.58 13.27 5.41
C GLY A 720 8.51 13.67 4.41
N VAL A 721 8.54 13.01 3.25
CA VAL A 721 7.56 13.21 2.18
C VAL A 721 6.89 11.87 1.87
N PRO A 722 5.65 11.65 2.33
CA PRO A 722 4.92 10.42 2.04
C PRO A 722 4.57 10.28 0.55
N TYR A 723 4.40 9.03 0.08
CA TYR A 723 3.72 8.77 -1.19
C TYR A 723 2.21 9.01 -0.99
N LEU A 724 1.67 10.06 -1.61
CA LEU A 724 0.28 10.54 -1.47
C LEU A 724 -0.08 11.03 -0.06
N TYR A 725 0.08 10.20 0.96
CA TYR A 725 -0.25 10.51 2.36
C TYR A 725 0.44 9.56 3.36
N ASP A 726 0.45 9.96 4.63
CA ASP A 726 0.81 9.10 5.77
C ASP A 726 -0.32 9.07 6.81
N ILE A 727 -0.53 7.89 7.40
CA ILE A 727 -1.52 7.57 8.44
C ILE A 727 -0.87 6.83 9.63
N SER A 728 0.47 6.76 9.66
CA SER A 728 1.23 6.02 10.68
C SER A 728 1.80 6.91 11.78
N LEU A 729 2.05 8.20 11.51
CA LEU A 729 2.64 9.07 12.52
C LEU A 729 1.67 9.33 13.67
N CYS A 730 2.14 9.14 14.90
CA CYS A 730 1.40 9.49 16.11
C CYS A 730 1.84 10.84 16.68
N GLY A 731 3.12 11.21 16.61
CA GLY A 731 3.65 12.45 17.20
C GLY A 731 5.17 12.54 17.13
N SER A 732 5.73 13.64 17.60
CA SER A 732 7.17 13.91 17.61
C SER A 732 7.88 13.02 18.64
N GLN A 733 9.10 12.58 18.32
CA GLN A 733 9.93 11.83 19.27
C GLN A 733 10.42 12.75 20.41
N LEU A 734 10.31 12.26 21.63
CA LEU A 734 10.62 12.98 22.88
C LEU A 734 11.92 12.48 23.52
N ASN A 735 12.31 11.22 23.30
CA ASN A 735 13.53 10.64 23.86
C ASN A 735 14.41 10.02 22.77
N PHE A 736 15.65 10.51 22.65
CA PHE A 736 16.65 10.08 21.68
C PHE A 736 17.81 9.28 22.30
N ASP A 737 17.88 9.10 23.64
CA ASP A 737 19.02 8.49 24.32
C ASP A 737 19.18 7.00 23.99
N ARG A 738 20.27 6.64 23.31
CA ARG A 738 20.59 5.25 22.93
C ARG A 738 20.76 4.31 24.13
N LYS A 739 21.14 4.82 25.30
CA LYS A 739 21.28 4.01 26.53
C LYS A 739 19.94 3.50 27.04
N GLU A 740 18.84 4.10 26.58
CA GLU A 740 17.48 3.72 26.92
C GLU A 740 16.84 2.80 25.86
N ALA A 741 17.64 2.18 24.96
CA ALA A 741 17.18 1.16 24.04
C ALA A 741 16.46 0.00 24.76
N GLY A 742 15.27 -0.36 24.28
CA GLY A 742 14.40 -1.36 24.93
C GLY A 742 13.64 -0.86 26.17
N LYS A 743 13.80 0.41 26.53
CA LYS A 743 13.06 1.08 27.60
C LYS A 743 12.24 2.25 27.05
N ARG A 744 12.90 3.39 26.82
CA ARG A 744 12.27 4.68 26.47
C ARG A 744 12.84 5.30 25.20
N LEU A 745 13.90 4.76 24.61
CA LEU A 745 14.40 5.23 23.31
C LEU A 745 13.26 5.20 22.28
N GLY A 746 13.03 6.33 21.62
CA GLY A 746 11.96 6.48 20.65
C GLY A 746 10.64 6.95 21.24
N GLU A 747 10.47 7.06 22.57
CA GLU A 747 9.24 7.56 23.21
C GLU A 747 8.72 8.81 22.50
N SER A 748 7.45 8.81 22.08
CA SER A 748 6.88 9.83 21.18
C SER A 748 5.54 10.37 21.68
N GLY A 749 5.20 11.58 21.23
CA GLY A 749 3.92 12.24 21.43
C GLY A 749 2.77 11.62 20.63
N ASN A 750 1.61 12.27 20.65
CA ASN A 750 0.36 11.79 20.06
C ASN A 750 -0.43 12.85 19.26
N GLU A 751 0.19 13.99 18.98
CA GLU A 751 -0.43 15.15 18.35
C GLU A 751 -0.85 14.95 16.88
N TYR A 752 -0.37 13.89 16.22
CA TYR A 752 -0.72 13.55 14.83
C TYR A 752 -1.64 12.32 14.71
N GLU A 753 -2.05 11.71 15.83
CA GLU A 753 -2.99 10.58 15.80
C GLU A 753 -4.32 10.98 15.13
N GLY A 754 -4.76 10.19 14.14
CA GLY A 754 -6.02 10.44 13.43
C GLY A 754 -5.93 11.49 12.30
N ILE A 755 -4.73 12.00 12.02
CA ILE A 755 -4.47 12.92 10.91
C ILE A 755 -3.95 12.12 9.71
N LYS A 756 -4.61 12.26 8.55
CA LYS A 756 -4.10 11.78 7.26
C LYS A 756 -3.15 12.84 6.70
N ILE A 757 -1.88 12.76 7.05
CA ILE A 757 -0.87 13.75 6.68
C ILE A 757 -0.64 13.70 5.16
N THR A 758 -0.85 14.82 4.47
CA THR A 758 -0.66 14.90 3.01
C THR A 758 0.82 14.81 2.64
N GLY A 759 1.11 13.98 1.63
CA GLY A 759 2.44 13.83 1.03
C GLY A 759 2.50 14.36 -0.39
N ASN A 760 3.36 13.75 -1.22
CA ASN A 760 3.48 14.10 -2.62
C ASN A 760 2.28 13.51 -3.41
N THR A 761 1.43 14.36 -3.99
CA THR A 761 0.26 13.97 -4.78
C THR A 761 0.56 13.78 -6.27
N PHE A 762 1.75 14.21 -6.73
CA PHE A 762 2.19 14.16 -8.12
C PHE A 762 1.26 14.88 -9.12
N ASP A 763 0.42 15.81 -8.65
CA ASP A 763 -0.60 16.52 -9.46
C ASP A 763 -0.37 18.04 -9.51
N TYR A 764 0.86 18.48 -9.24
CA TYR A 764 1.20 19.90 -9.18
C TYR A 764 1.20 20.62 -10.54
N PRO A 765 1.46 19.96 -11.70
CA PRO A 765 1.25 20.58 -13.00
C PRO A 765 -0.19 21.09 -13.21
N PHE A 766 -1.19 20.42 -12.63
CA PHE A 766 -2.56 20.91 -12.66
C PHE A 766 -2.71 22.21 -11.85
N ILE A 767 -2.09 22.31 -10.67
CA ILE A 767 -2.17 23.51 -9.81
C ILE A 767 -1.52 24.73 -10.48
N HIS A 768 -0.31 24.57 -11.01
CA HIS A 768 0.40 25.60 -11.77
C HIS A 768 -0.37 25.97 -13.04
N GLY A 769 -0.77 24.94 -13.80
CA GLY A 769 -1.54 25.09 -15.02
C GLY A 769 -2.86 25.83 -14.85
N LYS A 770 -3.59 25.59 -13.75
CA LYS A 770 -4.82 26.33 -13.41
C LYS A 770 -4.55 27.83 -13.19
N ALA A 771 -3.43 28.18 -12.57
CA ALA A 771 -3.04 29.58 -12.38
C ALA A 771 -2.63 30.24 -13.71
N ILE A 772 -1.95 29.52 -14.60
CA ILE A 772 -1.63 29.97 -15.98
C ILE A 772 -2.92 30.15 -16.79
N GLN A 773 -3.84 29.18 -16.73
CA GLN A 773 -5.13 29.22 -17.41
C GLN A 773 -5.92 30.49 -17.02
N ALA A 774 -5.90 30.88 -15.75
CA ALA A 774 -6.62 32.04 -15.25
C ALA A 774 -6.14 33.38 -15.85
N VAL A 775 -4.90 33.44 -16.37
CA VAL A 775 -4.39 34.60 -17.15
C VAL A 775 -4.98 34.63 -18.57
N GLY A 776 -5.47 33.49 -19.07
CA GLY A 776 -6.28 33.38 -20.28
C GLY A 776 -5.50 33.35 -21.59
N SER A 777 -4.34 34.02 -21.68
CA SER A 777 -3.60 34.22 -22.94
C SER A 777 -2.42 33.26 -23.18
N TYR A 778 -2.19 32.30 -22.29
CA TYR A 778 -1.09 31.34 -22.41
C TYR A 778 -1.63 29.92 -22.56
N SER A 779 -1.02 29.14 -23.44
CA SER A 779 -1.19 27.69 -23.46
C SER A 779 -0.07 27.04 -22.67
N PHE A 780 -0.31 25.83 -22.16
CA PHE A 780 0.75 25.05 -21.52
C PHE A 780 0.62 23.56 -21.82
N THR A 781 1.76 22.89 -21.72
CA THR A 781 1.88 21.43 -21.62
C THR A 781 2.84 21.13 -20.49
N SER A 782 2.87 19.88 -20.02
CA SER A 782 3.82 19.47 -18.99
C SER A 782 4.56 18.19 -19.32
N CYS A 783 5.69 17.99 -18.66
CA CYS A 783 6.52 16.80 -18.74
C CYS A 783 7.18 16.49 -17.40
N SER A 784 7.67 15.26 -17.25
CA SER A 784 8.61 14.91 -16.19
C SER A 784 9.95 15.63 -16.40
N ASP A 785 10.73 15.76 -15.34
CA ASP A 785 12.10 16.25 -15.40
C ASP A 785 12.99 15.32 -16.25
N GLU A 786 12.84 13.99 -16.13
CA GLU A 786 13.67 13.05 -16.88
C GLU A 786 13.43 13.13 -18.39
N ALA A 787 12.24 13.55 -18.83
CA ALA A 787 11.95 13.80 -20.23
C ALA A 787 12.74 15.01 -20.78
N VAL A 788 13.10 15.97 -19.94
CA VAL A 788 14.00 17.08 -20.29
C VAL A 788 15.46 16.61 -20.21
N GLU A 789 15.84 15.95 -19.12
CA GLU A 789 17.23 15.53 -18.90
C GLU A 789 17.77 14.57 -19.95
N ASN A 790 16.92 13.69 -20.47
CA ASN A 790 17.28 12.76 -21.53
C ASN A 790 17.15 13.36 -22.95
N GLY A 791 16.71 14.63 -23.06
CA GLY A 791 16.55 15.34 -24.33
C GLY A 791 15.32 14.94 -25.14
N SER A 792 14.37 14.18 -24.57
CA SER A 792 13.13 13.85 -25.28
C SER A 792 12.32 15.12 -25.54
N VAL A 793 12.19 16.01 -24.53
CA VAL A 793 11.53 17.32 -24.60
C VAL A 793 12.59 18.41 -24.74
N ALA A 794 12.51 19.20 -25.81
CA ALA A 794 13.39 20.35 -26.02
C ALA A 794 12.79 21.61 -25.38
N LEU A 795 13.55 22.27 -24.49
CA LEU A 795 13.10 23.48 -23.79
C LEU A 795 12.94 24.65 -24.75
N GLU A 796 13.77 24.71 -25.79
CA GLU A 796 13.85 25.79 -26.78
C GLU A 796 12.58 25.95 -27.63
N GLU A 797 11.68 24.96 -27.60
CA GLU A 797 10.35 25.05 -28.23
C GLU A 797 9.38 25.96 -27.45
N TYR A 798 9.75 26.35 -26.22
CA TYR A 798 8.90 27.12 -25.33
C TYR A 798 9.59 28.43 -24.92
N PRO A 799 8.91 29.59 -24.98
CA PRO A 799 9.49 30.85 -24.53
C PRO A 799 9.57 30.97 -22.99
N ILE A 800 8.83 30.12 -22.26
CA ILE A 800 8.76 30.10 -20.80
C ILE A 800 8.77 28.64 -20.33
N ALA A 801 9.63 28.35 -19.36
CA ALA A 801 9.66 27.09 -18.61
C ALA A 801 9.32 27.36 -17.14
N ASP A 802 8.47 26.53 -16.55
CA ASP A 802 8.05 26.55 -15.15
C ASP A 802 8.49 25.24 -14.49
N TYR A 803 9.54 25.28 -13.68
CA TYR A 803 10.14 24.11 -13.06
C TYR A 803 9.70 23.96 -11.60
N ILE A 804 8.88 22.94 -11.35
CA ILE A 804 8.30 22.61 -10.05
C ILE A 804 9.28 21.74 -9.28
N LEU A 805 9.72 22.23 -8.12
CA LEU A 805 10.66 21.53 -7.25
C LEU A 805 10.11 21.25 -5.85
N GLY A 806 8.89 21.68 -5.49
CA GLY A 806 8.25 21.29 -4.23
C GLY A 806 9.19 21.19 -3.02
N LEU A 807 9.29 19.98 -2.45
CA LEU A 807 10.25 19.64 -1.39
C LEU A 807 11.48 18.85 -1.89
N GLU A 808 11.73 18.85 -3.20
CA GLU A 808 12.86 18.17 -3.85
C GLU A 808 14.19 18.60 -3.21
N LYS A 809 15.03 17.60 -2.90
CA LYS A 809 16.41 17.75 -2.41
C LYS A 809 17.07 16.39 -2.28
N THR A 810 18.40 16.37 -2.39
CA THR A 810 19.24 15.20 -2.12
C THR A 810 18.84 14.55 -0.79
N ASP A 811 18.54 13.26 -0.82
CA ASP A 811 18.30 12.46 0.38
C ASP A 811 19.63 11.99 0.98
N GLY A 812 19.74 11.96 2.31
CA GLY A 812 20.88 11.41 3.03
C GLY A 812 20.99 9.88 2.91
N ASN A 813 19.98 9.20 2.36
CA ASN A 813 20.01 7.76 2.11
C ASN A 813 20.84 7.44 0.84
N LEU A 814 21.98 6.75 1.04
CA LEU A 814 22.98 6.45 0.00
C LEU A 814 22.41 5.75 -1.25
N SER A 815 21.34 4.98 -1.12
CA SER A 815 20.71 4.27 -2.25
C SER A 815 19.97 5.18 -3.25
N ARG A 816 19.77 6.46 -2.90
CA ARG A 816 18.98 7.44 -3.68
C ARG A 816 19.54 8.85 -3.67
N ALA A 817 20.72 9.08 -3.08
CA ALA A 817 21.22 10.42 -2.79
C ALA A 817 21.17 11.36 -4.02
N THR A 818 21.43 10.85 -5.22
CA THR A 818 21.42 11.67 -6.45
C THR A 818 20.10 11.70 -7.20
N TYR A 819 19.10 10.86 -6.86
CA TYR A 819 17.85 10.78 -7.60
C TYR A 819 16.97 12.02 -7.37
N TYR A 820 17.01 12.59 -6.16
CA TYR A 820 16.15 13.71 -5.76
C TYR A 820 16.85 15.08 -5.82
N LYS A 821 17.84 15.24 -6.70
CA LYS A 821 18.63 16.48 -6.75
C LYS A 821 17.78 17.61 -7.34
N THR A 822 17.68 18.75 -6.65
CA THR A 822 16.93 19.92 -7.16
C THR A 822 17.35 20.31 -8.58
N PHE A 823 18.66 20.34 -8.83
CA PHE A 823 19.22 20.52 -10.17
C PHE A 823 20.34 19.51 -10.40
N SER A 824 20.01 18.37 -10.99
CA SER A 824 21.02 17.40 -11.44
C SER A 824 21.99 18.04 -12.43
N SER A 825 23.16 17.44 -12.65
CA SER A 825 24.10 17.94 -13.65
C SER A 825 23.52 17.96 -15.07
N SER A 826 22.58 17.06 -15.40
CA SER A 826 21.89 17.06 -16.69
C SER A 826 20.91 18.23 -16.80
N MET A 827 20.10 18.45 -15.76
CA MET A 827 19.19 19.59 -15.69
C MET A 827 19.94 20.93 -15.72
N GLN A 828 21.05 21.06 -15.00
CA GLN A 828 21.88 22.27 -15.02
C GLN A 828 22.37 22.61 -16.44
N ARG A 829 22.78 21.61 -17.22
CA ARG A 829 23.19 21.81 -18.62
C ARG A 829 22.01 22.25 -19.49
N ALA A 830 20.86 21.58 -19.37
CA ALA A 830 19.65 21.91 -20.13
C ALA A 830 19.18 23.35 -19.84
N LEU A 831 19.04 23.71 -18.57
CA LEU A 831 18.61 25.06 -18.16
C LEU A 831 19.64 26.14 -18.55
N THR A 832 20.94 25.83 -18.48
CA THR A 832 21.99 26.77 -18.92
C THR A 832 21.88 27.06 -20.41
N ALA A 833 21.70 26.02 -21.25
CA ALA A 833 21.52 26.17 -22.68
C ALA A 833 20.25 26.97 -23.00
N TYR A 834 19.14 26.60 -22.36
CA TYR A 834 17.86 27.26 -22.52
C TYR A 834 17.91 28.76 -22.18
N CYS A 835 18.43 29.13 -21.00
CA CYS A 835 18.56 30.54 -20.62
C CYS A 835 19.49 31.30 -21.58
N ARG A 836 20.62 30.72 -21.98
CA ARG A 836 21.55 31.36 -22.92
C ARG A 836 20.97 31.54 -24.33
N SER A 837 19.96 30.74 -24.69
CA SER A 837 19.20 30.90 -25.94
C SER A 837 18.06 31.93 -25.86
N GLY A 838 17.87 32.56 -24.68
CA GLY A 838 16.85 33.59 -24.43
C GLY A 838 15.56 33.08 -23.79
N GLY A 839 15.54 31.83 -23.33
CA GLY A 839 14.39 31.24 -22.64
C GLY A 839 14.15 31.84 -21.25
N ASN A 840 12.88 32.06 -20.89
CA ASN A 840 12.52 32.56 -19.56
C ASN A 840 12.21 31.41 -18.60
N LEU A 841 12.63 31.53 -17.34
CA LEU A 841 12.57 30.43 -16.38
C LEU A 841 11.90 30.86 -15.06
N LEU A 842 10.82 30.18 -14.70
CA LEU A 842 10.25 30.15 -13.35
C LEU A 842 10.75 28.89 -12.63
N VAL A 843 11.19 29.05 -11.38
CA VAL A 843 11.51 27.94 -10.46
C VAL A 843 10.80 28.18 -9.14
N SER A 844 10.17 27.14 -8.58
CA SER A 844 9.64 27.19 -7.21
C SER A 844 9.93 25.90 -6.44
N GLY A 845 10.60 26.02 -5.28
CA GLY A 845 10.88 24.89 -4.39
C GLY A 845 11.50 25.33 -3.07
N ALA A 846 11.36 24.50 -2.03
CA ALA A 846 11.77 24.87 -0.67
C ALA A 846 13.29 24.82 -0.42
N TYR A 847 14.04 23.98 -1.15
CA TYR A 847 15.44 23.66 -0.84
C TYR A 847 16.42 23.98 -1.97
N ILE A 848 16.03 24.89 -2.87
CA ILE A 848 16.78 25.23 -4.08
C ILE A 848 18.14 25.89 -3.81
N GLY A 849 18.39 26.40 -2.61
CA GLY A 849 19.66 27.03 -2.23
C GLY A 849 20.55 26.08 -1.45
N SER A 850 20.03 25.49 -0.38
CA SER A 850 20.76 24.62 0.54
C SER A 850 21.24 23.34 -0.15
N ASP A 851 20.40 22.71 -0.98
CA ASP A 851 20.78 21.55 -1.77
C ASP A 851 21.88 21.90 -2.80
N MET A 852 21.94 23.14 -3.29
CA MET A 852 22.90 23.59 -4.31
C MET A 852 24.17 24.23 -3.76
N ASN A 853 24.38 24.21 -2.44
CA ASN A 853 25.52 24.88 -1.81
C ASN A 853 26.73 23.95 -1.55
N ASP A 854 26.62 22.66 -1.90
CA ASP A 854 27.59 21.58 -1.61
C ASP A 854 28.90 21.64 -2.42
N SER A 855 28.90 22.23 -3.61
CA SER A 855 30.03 22.23 -4.55
C SER A 855 30.18 23.56 -5.28
N GLN A 856 31.38 23.83 -5.81
CA GLN A 856 31.63 25.04 -6.58
C GLN A 856 30.77 25.12 -7.84
N GLY A 857 30.64 24.01 -8.59
CA GLY A 857 29.82 23.98 -9.80
C GLY A 857 28.33 24.28 -9.53
N ASN A 858 27.77 23.71 -8.46
CA ASN A 858 26.38 23.98 -8.08
C ASN A 858 26.18 25.45 -7.68
N ARG A 859 27.11 26.02 -6.91
CA ARG A 859 27.09 27.45 -6.55
C ARG A 859 27.23 28.37 -7.77
N GLU A 860 28.12 28.03 -8.70
CA GLU A 860 28.31 28.79 -9.94
C GLU A 860 27.06 28.73 -10.82
N PHE A 861 26.39 27.58 -10.92
CA PHE A 861 25.13 27.46 -11.64
C PHE A 861 24.05 28.38 -11.06
N THR A 862 23.79 28.32 -9.74
CA THR A 862 22.74 29.16 -9.13
C THR A 862 23.08 30.65 -9.22
N GLN A 863 24.35 31.02 -9.07
CA GLN A 863 24.78 32.43 -9.09
C GLN A 863 24.84 33.01 -10.51
N ASN A 864 25.36 32.26 -11.48
CA ASN A 864 25.61 32.78 -12.83
C ASN A 864 24.41 32.62 -13.75
N ILE A 865 23.60 31.58 -13.56
CA ILE A 865 22.42 31.27 -14.39
C ILE A 865 21.13 31.68 -13.70
N LEU A 866 20.88 31.19 -12.48
CA LEU A 866 19.63 31.49 -11.77
C LEU A 866 19.64 32.86 -11.03
N LYS A 867 20.82 33.48 -10.92
CA LYS A 867 21.09 34.82 -10.35
C LYS A 867 20.76 34.96 -8.86
N TYR A 868 20.97 33.91 -8.08
CA TYR A 868 20.91 33.99 -6.61
C TYR A 868 22.04 33.20 -5.94
N ARG A 869 22.28 33.51 -4.67
CA ARG A 869 23.10 32.69 -3.77
C ARG A 869 22.30 32.28 -2.54
N PHE A 870 22.60 31.10 -2.01
CA PHE A 870 22.06 30.66 -0.72
C PHE A 870 22.53 31.59 0.40
N ASP A 871 21.64 31.89 1.34
CA ASP A 871 21.95 32.68 2.53
C ASP A 871 21.84 31.84 3.80
N SER A 872 20.64 31.31 4.05
CA SER A 872 20.32 30.51 5.24
C SER A 872 19.04 29.73 5.02
N SER A 873 18.75 28.76 5.88
CA SER A 873 17.42 28.12 5.93
C SER A 873 16.56 28.83 6.98
N LEU A 874 15.32 29.14 6.62
CA LEU A 874 14.42 29.92 7.46
C LEU A 874 14.12 29.20 8.78
N GLN A 875 14.25 29.93 9.89
CA GLN A 875 13.94 29.46 11.23
C GLN A 875 12.75 30.25 11.79
N VAL A 876 11.58 29.60 11.83
CA VAL A 876 10.31 30.19 12.29
C VAL A 876 9.49 29.17 13.09
N SER A 877 8.68 29.68 14.02
CA SER A 877 7.72 28.90 14.81
C SER A 877 6.29 29.09 14.28
N GLY A 878 5.33 28.33 14.82
CA GLY A 878 3.91 28.40 14.44
C GLY A 878 3.51 27.43 13.33
N GLU A 879 2.26 27.43 12.90
CA GLU A 879 1.74 26.44 11.94
C GLU A 879 1.95 26.85 10.47
N HIS A 880 2.26 28.12 10.24
CA HIS A 880 2.28 28.73 8.92
C HIS A 880 3.50 29.64 8.73
N ILE A 881 3.96 29.74 7.48
CA ILE A 881 4.99 30.70 7.07
C ILE A 881 4.31 31.80 6.26
N GLY A 882 4.48 33.06 6.69
CA GLY A 882 4.00 34.23 5.97
C GLY A 882 5.01 34.74 4.95
N ILE A 883 4.52 35.14 3.78
CA ILE A 883 5.32 35.69 2.68
C ILE A 883 4.66 36.97 2.19
N GLN A 884 5.43 38.02 1.93
CA GLN A 884 4.93 39.29 1.41
C GLN A 884 5.70 39.72 0.16
N GLY A 885 5.02 40.39 -0.77
CA GLY A 885 5.60 40.83 -2.04
C GLY A 885 4.54 40.92 -3.13
N LEU A 886 4.86 41.57 -4.25
CA LEU A 886 3.92 41.74 -5.38
C LEU A 886 2.58 42.38 -4.97
N GLY A 887 2.60 43.26 -3.94
CA GLY A 887 1.40 43.91 -3.38
C GLY A 887 0.50 42.98 -2.56
N ARG A 888 1.02 41.86 -2.03
CA ARG A 888 0.24 40.79 -1.40
C ARG A 888 0.91 40.23 -0.15
N ILE A 889 0.11 39.55 0.66
CA ILE A 889 0.55 38.69 1.76
C ILE A 889 -0.03 37.29 1.51
N LEU A 890 0.82 36.28 1.59
CA LEU A 890 0.54 34.87 1.34
C LEU A 890 0.91 34.03 2.56
N SER A 891 0.40 32.81 2.60
CA SER A 891 0.70 31.84 3.65
C SER A 891 0.86 30.44 3.08
N ILE A 892 1.85 29.71 3.59
CA ILE A 892 2.11 28.29 3.30
C ILE A 892 2.13 27.46 4.60
N PRO A 893 1.77 26.18 4.57
CA PRO A 893 1.78 25.31 5.75
C PRO A 893 3.22 24.95 6.16
N ARG A 894 3.51 25.04 7.46
CA ARG A 894 4.80 24.61 8.03
C ARG A 894 4.75 23.21 8.64
N LEU A 895 3.62 22.86 9.25
CA LEU A 895 3.45 21.63 10.02
C LEU A 895 2.62 20.57 9.28
N PRO A 896 2.80 19.27 9.59
CA PRO A 896 1.99 18.18 9.04
C PRO A 896 0.49 18.43 9.20
N ASN A 897 -0.28 18.21 8.14
CA ASN A 897 -1.73 18.47 8.09
C ASN A 897 -2.41 17.66 6.96
N GLU A 898 -3.74 17.71 6.87
CA GLU A 898 -4.53 16.90 5.91
C GLU A 898 -4.73 17.55 4.53
N ARG A 899 -4.21 18.77 4.31
CA ARG A 899 -4.54 19.58 3.12
C ARG A 899 -3.37 19.74 2.17
N ALA A 900 -2.16 19.87 2.69
CA ALA A 900 -0.95 20.08 1.90
C ALA A 900 0.28 19.58 2.66
N TYR A 901 1.32 19.17 1.93
CA TYR A 901 2.56 18.74 2.54
C TYR A 901 3.23 19.89 3.32
N PRO A 902 3.97 19.60 4.41
CA PRO A 902 4.56 20.61 5.27
C PRO A 902 5.86 21.20 4.69
N VAL A 903 5.95 22.53 4.63
CA VAL A 903 7.19 23.25 4.26
C VAL A 903 7.89 23.74 5.54
N THR A 904 8.78 22.92 6.11
CA THR A 904 9.33 23.15 7.46
C THR A 904 10.33 24.30 7.54
N THR A 905 11.39 24.24 6.73
CA THR A 905 12.54 25.16 6.77
C THR A 905 12.95 25.56 5.35
N PRO A 906 12.11 26.32 4.62
CA PRO A 906 12.43 26.74 3.27
C PRO A 906 13.66 27.68 3.26
N ASP A 907 14.37 27.73 2.15
CA ASP A 907 15.58 28.52 2.03
C ASP A 907 15.30 30.02 1.94
N CYS A 908 16.24 30.82 2.44
CA CYS A 908 16.38 32.24 2.14
C CYS A 908 17.47 32.39 1.08
N ILE A 909 17.19 33.17 0.04
CA ILE A 909 18.10 33.39 -1.09
C ILE A 909 18.43 34.88 -1.22
N ARG A 910 19.66 35.20 -1.61
CA ARG A 910 20.07 36.59 -1.89
C ARG A 910 20.27 36.79 -3.39
N PRO A 911 19.82 37.92 -3.95
CA PRO A 911 20.04 38.22 -5.36
C PRO A 911 21.52 38.45 -5.67
N MET A 912 21.97 38.00 -6.83
CA MET A 912 23.23 38.43 -7.44
C MET A 912 22.98 39.69 -8.27
N ALA A 913 23.91 40.65 -8.34
CA ALA A 913 23.76 41.78 -9.25
C ALA A 913 23.67 41.27 -10.71
N THR A 914 22.71 41.67 -11.53
CA THR A 914 21.68 42.74 -11.46
C THR A 914 20.25 42.25 -11.12
N ALA A 915 20.11 41.09 -10.48
CA ALA A 915 18.83 40.60 -9.97
C ALA A 915 18.38 41.36 -8.70
N PHE A 916 17.09 41.25 -8.36
CA PHE A 916 16.48 41.97 -7.24
C PHE A 916 15.44 41.11 -6.50
N PRO A 917 15.21 41.36 -5.19
CA PRO A 917 14.22 40.60 -4.43
C PRO A 917 12.81 41.07 -4.80
N VAL A 918 11.86 40.12 -4.91
CA VAL A 918 10.46 40.40 -5.27
C VAL A 918 9.45 39.97 -4.21
N MET A 919 9.86 39.05 -3.33
CA MET A 919 9.07 38.61 -2.17
C MET A 919 10.01 38.33 -0.99
N THR A 920 9.51 38.53 0.23
CA THR A 920 10.24 38.28 1.48
C THR A 920 9.40 37.48 2.47
N TYR A 921 10.05 36.69 3.33
CA TYR A 921 9.39 36.07 4.48
C TYR A 921 9.04 37.15 5.52
N THR A 922 7.79 37.13 5.98
CA THR A 922 7.29 38.09 6.97
C THR A 922 8.05 37.98 8.30
N GLY A 923 8.20 39.10 9.01
CA GLY A 923 8.85 39.16 10.34
C GLY A 923 10.36 39.36 10.32
N ARG A 924 11.09 38.75 9.37
CA ARG A 924 12.56 38.95 9.23
C ARG A 924 12.98 39.70 7.96
N ASN A 925 12.05 39.92 7.03
CA ASN A 925 12.28 40.56 5.73
C ASN A 925 13.42 39.91 4.92
N LEU A 926 13.58 38.59 5.07
CA LEU A 926 14.55 37.78 4.32
C LEU A 926 13.99 37.45 2.93
N PRO A 927 14.75 37.56 1.84
CA PRO A 927 14.18 37.31 0.51
C PRO A 927 13.77 35.85 0.32
N ALA A 928 12.53 35.70 -0.13
CA ALA A 928 11.85 34.43 -0.44
C ALA A 928 11.70 34.22 -1.95
N ALA A 929 11.88 35.28 -2.75
CA ALA A 929 11.95 35.18 -4.19
C ALA A 929 12.85 36.28 -4.80
N VAL A 930 13.53 35.94 -5.87
CA VAL A 930 14.46 36.79 -6.63
C VAL A 930 14.04 36.80 -8.10
N ALA A 931 14.06 37.97 -8.73
CA ALA A 931 13.85 38.11 -10.16
C ALA A 931 15.08 38.72 -10.85
N TYR A 932 15.39 38.20 -12.04
CA TYR A 932 16.42 38.74 -12.93
C TYR A 932 15.80 39.17 -14.24
N LYS A 933 16.07 40.42 -14.63
CA LYS A 933 15.66 41.00 -15.91
C LYS A 933 16.90 41.35 -16.73
N GLY A 934 17.37 40.41 -17.54
CA GLY A 934 18.46 40.61 -18.50
C GLY A 934 17.95 41.04 -19.88
N ASN A 935 18.90 41.43 -20.74
CA ASN A 935 18.66 41.60 -22.17
C ASN A 935 18.72 40.27 -22.93
N ASP A 936 19.31 39.26 -22.30
CA ASP A 936 19.47 37.89 -22.77
C ASP A 936 18.27 37.02 -22.38
N TYR A 937 17.99 36.88 -21.08
CA TYR A 937 16.88 36.10 -20.55
C TYR A 937 16.36 36.66 -19.23
N ARG A 938 15.32 36.02 -18.68
CA ARG A 938 14.74 36.37 -17.38
C ARG A 938 14.53 35.15 -16.51
N THR A 939 14.71 35.35 -15.21
CA THR A 939 14.39 34.32 -14.22
C THR A 939 13.49 34.89 -13.14
N PHE A 940 12.59 34.05 -12.63
CA PHE A 940 11.81 34.31 -11.42
C PHE A 940 11.95 33.08 -10.52
N ILE A 941 12.70 33.23 -9.43
CA ILE A 941 13.11 32.12 -8.57
C ILE A 941 12.46 32.28 -7.21
N MET A 942 11.68 31.31 -6.79
CA MET A 942 10.99 31.26 -5.49
C MET A 942 11.61 30.16 -4.63
N SER A 943 12.06 30.51 -3.42
CA SER A 943 12.61 29.57 -2.45
C SER A 943 11.53 28.95 -1.54
N PHE A 944 10.30 28.90 -2.04
CA PHE A 944 9.18 28.15 -1.49
C PHE A 944 8.33 27.58 -2.63
N PRO A 945 7.59 26.49 -2.41
CA PRO A 945 6.76 25.88 -3.44
C PRO A 945 5.54 26.75 -3.77
N PHE A 946 5.27 26.98 -5.05
CA PHE A 946 4.11 27.76 -5.50
C PHE A 946 2.79 27.05 -5.20
N GLU A 947 2.76 25.74 -5.40
CA GLU A 947 1.64 24.84 -5.12
C GLU A 947 1.24 24.82 -3.64
N SER A 948 2.16 25.18 -2.73
CA SER A 948 1.90 25.30 -1.28
C SER A 948 1.20 26.60 -0.86
N ILE A 949 1.09 27.59 -1.75
CA ILE A 949 0.31 28.81 -1.48
C ILE A 949 -1.15 28.39 -1.27
N ARG A 950 -1.69 28.63 -0.07
CA ARG A 950 -3.00 28.12 0.36
C ARG A 950 -4.15 28.54 -0.56
N GLU A 951 -4.27 29.84 -0.84
CA GLU A 951 -5.42 30.40 -1.55
C GLU A 951 -5.25 30.39 -3.08
N GLU A 952 -6.28 29.92 -3.79
CA GLU A 952 -6.28 29.88 -5.27
C GLU A 952 -6.14 31.27 -5.90
N ALA A 953 -6.80 32.28 -5.33
CA ALA A 953 -6.67 33.67 -5.76
C ALA A 953 -5.25 34.22 -5.55
N GLY A 954 -4.56 33.72 -4.51
CA GLY A 954 -3.15 33.98 -4.25
C GLY A 954 -2.28 33.43 -5.37
N ARG A 955 -2.39 32.12 -5.64
CA ARG A 955 -1.69 31.42 -6.74
C ARG A 955 -1.91 32.10 -8.09
N THR A 956 -3.17 32.34 -8.44
CA THR A 956 -3.58 32.91 -9.72
C THR A 956 -2.83 34.20 -10.04
N ALA A 957 -2.78 35.14 -9.10
CA ALA A 957 -2.20 36.45 -9.40
C ALA A 957 -0.73 36.62 -9.01
N VAL A 958 -0.14 35.69 -8.26
CA VAL A 958 1.32 35.49 -8.29
C VAL A 958 1.73 35.05 -9.71
N MET A 959 1.09 34.02 -10.27
CA MET A 959 1.38 33.54 -11.62
C MET A 959 1.15 34.63 -12.68
N ALA A 960 0.07 35.41 -12.57
CA ALA A 960 -0.18 36.54 -13.45
C ALA A 960 0.95 37.59 -13.43
N SER A 961 1.50 37.88 -12.25
CA SER A 961 2.62 38.82 -12.09
C SER A 961 3.90 38.28 -12.73
N ILE A 962 4.16 36.98 -12.59
CA ILE A 962 5.33 36.30 -13.18
C ILE A 962 5.24 36.29 -14.72
N LEU A 963 4.08 35.90 -15.27
CA LEU A 963 3.90 35.88 -16.73
C LEU A 963 3.94 37.29 -17.32
N HIS A 964 3.40 38.29 -16.62
CA HIS A 964 3.55 39.68 -17.02
C HIS A 964 5.03 40.10 -17.04
N PHE A 965 5.78 39.77 -15.98
CA PHE A 965 7.22 40.03 -15.89
C PHE A 965 8.01 39.40 -17.05
N PHE A 966 7.68 38.20 -17.51
CA PHE A 966 8.36 37.60 -18.67
C PHE A 966 7.95 38.22 -20.01
N SER A 967 6.76 38.80 -20.12
CA SER A 967 6.26 39.41 -21.37
C SER A 967 6.60 40.89 -21.56
N ALA A 968 6.91 41.60 -20.49
CA ALA A 968 7.12 43.05 -20.50
C ALA A 968 8.49 43.42 -21.11
N ASP A 969 8.60 43.44 -22.44
CA ASP A 969 9.48 44.30 -23.28
C ASP A 969 9.39 44.04 -24.82
N ASN A 970 8.41 43.31 -25.35
CA ASN A 970 8.19 43.26 -26.82
C ASN A 970 7.46 44.50 -27.39
N ALA A 971 7.32 45.59 -26.63
CA ALA A 971 6.60 46.81 -27.04
C ALA A 971 7.54 47.96 -27.50
N GLY A 972 8.77 47.64 -27.91
CA GLY A 972 9.83 48.64 -28.08
C GLY A 972 10.72 48.48 -29.31
N VAL A 973 10.20 48.06 -30.47
CA VAL A 973 10.88 48.27 -31.78
C VAL A 973 9.85 48.57 -32.87
N HIS A 974 9.21 49.73 -32.80
CA HIS A 974 8.88 50.51 -33.99
C HIS A 974 9.45 51.91 -33.72
N ARG A 975 10.65 52.18 -34.23
CA ARG A 975 11.17 53.53 -34.40
C ARG A 975 10.74 54.00 -35.79
N GLU A 976 10.02 55.12 -35.78
CA GLU A 976 9.61 56.01 -36.89
C GLU A 976 8.70 55.44 -37.99
#